data_AF-A0A929PM84-F1
#
_entry.id   AF-A0A929PM84-F1
#
_cell.length_a   1.000
_cell.length_b   1.000
_cell.length_c   1.000
_cell.angle_alpha   90.00
_cell.angle_beta   90.00
_cell.angle_gamma   90.00
#
_symmetry.space_group_name_H-M   'P 1'
#
loop_
_entity.id
_entity.type
_entity.pdbx_description
1 polymer ?
#
loop_
_entity_poly.entity_id
_entity_poly.type
_entity_poly.pdbx_seq_one_letter_code
_entity_poly.pdbx_strand_id
1 'polypeptide(L)'
;MKSNYELLISRINEFIQKFYLNKLLRGSIYAAALLLALYLFLFTLVYYTQPGPGLKTVLFFGFLAVSVLLIAFLIGKPALAYLKLSKHLSAEQAATIIGDHFIPIKDKLLNTLQLKSMADQSQADNSLILAGIDQKILELRPIPFTSAIRLTDNRKYIKYFLAPAVIIALIGILSPAILKEGTSSFIQYNRQIEPIAPFSFNLLNKTLRVTQGDDIELNLKLSGNEIPQDVYVSDGLNTYKLDQESKVRFNYTFKNLQKDLRLSFQAGGFNSSPFLIEVKPRPSIAKLSTTLTYPAYLNKKKEVIVNSGDLLVPEGTQVNWNMQTENSDALIFILNASPHLLKSSDNTFSFNQVISQSGKYSITPQNSFVSGKDVLSHQINVIVDEFPGIHVTMTTDSLSSKALYFSGNISDDHGFSALKFQFNLKENGKLITTVSKSIPVKKNQLENSFFFFWDLKDALIKPGQVVEYYFEVWDNDGFYGPKGTKSTLQLLEVPGQQQVAEKLDQSSQALKQQMEKTIKMAGQVEKESKKLAETLLDKKQLTFDDKKQISQLLDKQKQLENAVQELKNLNEKNTLQKEENNTLKQEMAEKQKQIDNLFKNVLNDQTKALLEKLQKLMDQNNKDQTQQELSKMQMDNKSVKNELDRILELYKQLEFEQGLKNTVDRLKELAKEQQSQAKKSSSPQAPLNDLKSKQEELSRSFDEIKKEMQKLEEKNQQLERPNPYQNPEKESQSIQQQQKNSENKLNQNDKKAAAAEQQKAADKMEELAKKMEEMQQESAEAEDKVNAQELRQLLENLLKMSFEQEKVMLALKRISSTDPQYTSNVQKQRLVKDNMKTIADSLYALSKRVSQIESTVNSEMQNINFNIDKSLENLEERNTGAANRNQQYTMTAINNLSLMLNEALDQLQQMKKNSKGGGKGKQKQSMKQLEQMQQKLNDGMEKARQEMQKNGNKGSVPKGAMSEEFAKMAQQQQMIREALQKINREDNKDGKGPLGNLNQLVEDMKKTESELVNKRIEQESMKRQKDLLTKLLDADKAQRQQDQDSKRESKAGKDLPPSYPKMLEKFKALERAETEWLQKLPPNLNLYYKNKITEYFKLLNSGQ
;
A
#
# COMPACT_ATOMS: atom_id res chain seq x y z
N MET A 1 -134.82 51.01 52.32
CA MET A 1 -135.70 49.92 52.78
C MET A 1 -135.75 48.88 51.67
N LYS A 2 -135.30 47.65 51.91
CA LYS A 2 -135.27 46.58 50.89
C LYS A 2 -136.69 46.03 50.67
N SER A 3 -137.08 45.81 49.41
CA SER A 3 -138.38 45.20 49.06
C SER A 3 -138.52 43.82 49.70
N ASN A 4 -139.72 43.42 50.12
CA ASN A 4 -139.94 42.09 50.72
C ASN A 4 -139.49 40.95 49.78
N TYR A 5 -139.51 41.18 48.47
CA TYR A 5 -139.02 40.22 47.48
C TYR A 5 -137.49 40.02 47.53
N GLU A 6 -136.72 41.10 47.72
CA GLU A 6 -135.26 40.99 47.90
C GLU A 6 -134.90 40.18 49.15
N LEU A 7 -135.71 40.30 50.22
CA LEU A 7 -135.55 39.51 51.43
C LEU A 7 -135.83 38.02 51.18
N LEU A 8 -136.84 37.70 50.37
CA LEU A 8 -137.16 36.32 49.97
C LEU A 8 -136.00 35.70 49.16
N ILE A 9 -135.49 36.42 48.15
CA ILE A 9 -134.33 35.98 47.35
C ILE A 9 -133.07 35.82 48.21
N SER A 10 -132.86 36.70 49.19
CA SER A 10 -131.75 36.56 50.16
C SER A 10 -131.87 35.24 50.94
N ARG A 11 -133.06 34.88 51.42
CA ARG A 11 -133.29 33.61 52.15
C ARG A 11 -133.15 32.37 51.26
N ILE A 12 -133.57 32.46 49.99
CA ILE A 12 -133.36 31.38 49.01
C ILE A 12 -131.84 31.20 48.74
N ASN A 13 -131.09 32.30 48.62
CA ASN A 13 -129.64 32.26 48.48
C ASN A 13 -128.95 31.64 49.71
N GLU A 14 -129.39 31.96 50.93
CA GLU A 14 -128.88 31.33 52.16
C GLU A 14 -129.11 29.80 52.15
N PHE A 15 -130.26 29.34 51.66
CA PHE A 15 -130.52 27.92 51.48
C PHE A 15 -129.57 27.27 50.45
N ILE A 16 -129.37 27.91 49.29
CA ILE A 16 -128.46 27.41 48.24
C ILE A 16 -127.03 27.27 48.79
N GLN A 17 -126.55 28.26 49.54
CA GLN A 17 -125.24 28.19 50.20
C GLN A 17 -125.18 27.02 51.18
N LYS A 18 -126.18 26.88 52.07
CA LYS A 18 -126.21 25.78 53.04
C LYS A 18 -126.31 24.39 52.37
N PHE A 19 -126.94 24.29 51.20
CA PHE A 19 -127.01 23.06 50.40
C PHE A 19 -125.67 22.62 49.88
N TYR A 20 -124.92 23.52 49.24
CA TYR A 20 -123.60 23.20 48.73
C TYR A 20 -122.58 23.00 49.86
N LEU A 21 -122.72 23.70 50.99
CA LEU A 21 -121.93 23.45 52.19
C LEU A 21 -122.14 22.02 52.72
N ASN A 22 -123.37 21.53 52.75
CA ASN A 22 -123.68 20.15 53.16
C ASN A 22 -123.05 19.12 52.21
N LYS A 23 -123.11 19.38 50.90
CA LYS A 23 -122.55 18.51 49.86
C LYS A 23 -121.02 18.49 49.89
N LEU A 24 -120.39 19.64 50.16
CA LEU A 24 -118.95 19.78 50.36
C LEU A 24 -118.50 18.98 51.58
N LEU A 25 -119.18 19.14 52.72
CA LEU A 25 -118.82 18.46 53.96
C LEU A 25 -118.93 16.93 53.82
N ARG A 26 -119.99 16.44 53.14
CA ARG A 26 -120.11 15.01 52.79
C ARG A 26 -119.02 14.56 51.82
N GLY A 27 -118.72 15.36 50.79
CA GLY A 27 -117.68 15.08 49.80
C GLY A 27 -116.29 14.98 50.42
N SER A 28 -115.95 15.87 51.35
CA SER A 28 -114.68 15.85 52.08
C SER A 28 -114.51 14.59 52.93
N ILE A 29 -115.56 14.12 53.60
CA ILE A 29 -115.50 12.86 54.38
C ILE A 29 -115.21 11.67 53.46
N TYR A 30 -115.89 11.56 52.31
CA TYR A 30 -115.65 10.47 51.36
C TYR A 30 -114.28 10.56 50.71
N ALA A 31 -113.81 11.75 50.34
CA ALA A 31 -112.48 11.94 49.78
C ALA A 31 -111.40 11.50 50.78
N ALA A 32 -111.50 11.92 52.05
CA ALA A 32 -110.56 11.51 53.09
C ALA A 32 -110.57 9.98 53.33
N ALA A 33 -111.75 9.36 53.37
CA ALA A 33 -111.88 7.91 53.55
C ALA A 33 -111.25 7.11 52.39
N LEU A 34 -111.53 7.50 51.14
CA LEU A 34 -110.98 6.83 49.96
C LEU A 34 -109.46 7.03 49.83
N LEU A 35 -108.95 8.22 50.13
CA LEU A 35 -107.51 8.49 50.11
C LEU A 35 -106.76 7.67 51.15
N LEU A 36 -107.29 7.55 52.37
CA LEU A 36 -106.68 6.72 53.41
C LEU A 36 -106.70 5.23 53.05
N ALA A 37 -107.81 4.73 52.51
CA ALA A 37 -107.90 3.35 52.07
C ALA A 37 -106.91 3.04 50.94
N LEU A 38 -106.77 3.95 49.97
CA LEU A 38 -105.82 3.81 48.87
C LEU A 38 -104.36 3.87 49.36
N TYR A 39 -104.06 4.81 50.27
CA TYR A 39 -102.73 4.89 50.88
C TYR A 39 -102.39 3.61 51.65
N LEU A 40 -103.32 3.07 52.44
CA LEU A 40 -103.16 1.80 53.15
C LEU A 40 -102.81 0.64 52.22
N PHE A 41 -103.52 0.53 51.10
CA PHE A 41 -103.24 -0.48 50.10
C PHE A 41 -101.84 -0.31 49.47
N LEU A 42 -101.44 0.91 49.15
CA LEU A 42 -100.18 1.16 48.45
C LEU A 42 -98.95 0.93 49.31
N PHE A 43 -98.89 1.43 50.55
CA PHE A 43 -97.70 1.22 51.37
C PHE A 43 -97.52 -0.25 51.77
N THR A 44 -98.61 -0.98 51.99
CA THR A 44 -98.56 -2.43 52.25
C THR A 44 -98.12 -3.22 51.02
N LEU A 45 -98.65 -2.90 49.82
CA LEU A 45 -98.21 -3.49 48.56
C LEU A 45 -96.70 -3.27 48.33
N VAL A 46 -96.24 -2.03 48.44
CA VAL A 46 -94.83 -1.67 48.20
C VAL A 46 -93.88 -2.37 49.17
N TYR A 47 -94.29 -2.55 50.43
CA TYR A 47 -93.50 -3.27 51.43
C TYR A 47 -93.29 -4.74 51.04
N TYR A 48 -94.35 -5.46 50.65
CA TYR A 48 -94.25 -6.88 50.35
C TYR A 48 -93.69 -7.20 48.95
N THR A 49 -93.93 -6.35 47.95
CA THR A 49 -93.52 -6.67 46.58
C THR A 49 -92.18 -6.04 46.17
N GLN A 50 -91.58 -5.19 47.00
CA GLN A 50 -90.33 -4.44 46.73
C GLN A 50 -90.12 -4.05 45.26
N PRO A 51 -91.07 -3.32 44.65
CA PRO A 51 -91.04 -3.11 43.20
C PRO A 51 -89.87 -2.21 42.76
N GLY A 52 -89.37 -2.42 41.54
CA GLY A 52 -88.30 -1.60 40.96
C GLY A 52 -88.69 -0.12 40.76
N PRO A 53 -87.72 0.77 40.47
CA PRO A 53 -87.96 2.23 40.38
C PRO A 53 -89.06 2.62 39.38
N GLY A 54 -89.17 1.91 38.26
CA GLY A 54 -90.20 2.16 37.24
C GLY A 54 -91.62 1.97 37.76
N LEU A 55 -91.92 0.82 38.37
CA LEU A 55 -93.26 0.54 38.90
C LEU A 55 -93.60 1.43 40.11
N LYS A 56 -92.61 1.75 40.96
CA LYS A 56 -92.78 2.73 42.06
C LYS A 56 -93.17 4.11 41.55
N THR A 57 -92.54 4.57 40.47
CA THR A 57 -92.85 5.84 39.82
C THR A 57 -94.30 5.84 39.32
N VAL A 58 -94.74 4.76 38.66
CA VAL A 58 -96.12 4.61 38.18
C VAL A 58 -97.13 4.62 39.34
N LEU A 59 -96.87 3.87 40.43
CA LEU A 59 -97.76 3.83 41.59
C LEU A 59 -97.86 5.19 42.30
N PHE A 60 -96.74 5.93 42.43
CA PHE A 60 -96.72 7.24 43.07
C PHE A 60 -97.51 8.29 42.27
N PHE A 61 -97.23 8.41 40.96
CA PHE A 61 -97.98 9.35 40.12
C PHE A 61 -99.43 8.91 39.90
N GLY A 62 -99.71 7.60 39.90
CA GLY A 62 -101.07 7.06 39.90
C GLY A 62 -101.87 7.45 41.14
N PHE A 63 -101.27 7.32 42.33
CA PHE A 63 -101.88 7.81 43.58
C PHE A 63 -102.18 9.31 43.53
N LEU A 64 -101.24 10.11 43.03
CA LEU A 64 -101.39 11.55 42.92
C LEU A 64 -102.51 11.94 41.95
N ALA A 65 -102.58 11.28 40.78
CA ALA A 65 -103.63 11.50 39.79
C ALA A 65 -105.04 11.16 40.34
N VAL A 66 -105.20 9.99 40.98
CA VAL A 66 -106.47 9.59 41.62
C VAL A 66 -106.85 10.55 42.74
N SER A 67 -105.87 11.03 43.51
CA SER A 67 -106.11 11.98 44.60
C SER A 67 -106.64 13.32 44.09
N VAL A 68 -106.04 13.85 43.03
CA VAL A 68 -106.50 15.09 42.38
C VAL A 68 -107.92 14.92 41.82
N LEU A 69 -108.22 13.78 41.16
CA LEU A 69 -109.56 13.49 40.64
C LEU A 69 -110.63 13.41 41.74
N LEU A 70 -110.35 12.71 42.83
CA LEU A 70 -111.29 12.60 43.96
C LEU A 70 -111.56 13.96 44.61
N ILE A 71 -110.52 14.76 44.83
CA ILE A 71 -110.66 16.11 45.40
C ILE A 71 -111.43 17.01 44.42
N ALA A 72 -111.09 17.02 43.13
CA ALA A 72 -111.75 17.86 42.14
C ALA A 72 -113.25 17.55 42.02
N PHE A 73 -113.63 16.27 42.02
CA PHE A 73 -115.04 15.87 41.84
C PHE A 73 -115.86 15.95 43.13
N LEU A 74 -115.32 15.49 44.27
CA LEU A 74 -116.06 15.41 45.53
C LEU A 74 -116.02 16.72 46.33
N ILE A 75 -114.94 17.51 46.21
CA ILE A 75 -114.78 18.77 46.96
C ILE A 75 -114.83 19.97 46.01
N GLY A 76 -114.05 19.95 44.92
CA GLY A 76 -113.93 21.07 43.98
C GLY A 76 -115.26 21.47 43.34
N LYS A 77 -115.99 20.51 42.75
CA LYS A 77 -117.29 20.78 42.12
C LYS A 77 -118.33 21.40 43.07
N PRO A 78 -118.59 20.87 44.28
CA PRO A 78 -119.50 21.54 45.21
C PRO A 78 -118.95 22.85 45.80
N ALA A 79 -117.63 23.01 45.96
CA ALA A 79 -117.02 24.26 46.41
C ALA A 79 -117.18 25.39 45.38
N LEU A 80 -116.96 25.10 44.09
CA LEU A 80 -117.18 26.07 43.01
C LEU A 80 -118.66 26.48 42.91
N ALA A 81 -119.59 25.55 43.15
CA ALA A 81 -121.02 25.86 43.19
C ALA A 81 -121.41 26.68 44.44
N TYR A 82 -120.75 26.46 45.59
CA TYR A 82 -120.93 27.26 46.80
C TYR A 82 -120.49 28.72 46.61
N LEU A 83 -119.35 28.94 45.93
CA LEU A 83 -118.81 30.26 45.61
C LEU A 83 -119.47 30.92 44.38
N LYS A 84 -120.49 30.29 43.78
CA LYS A 84 -121.19 30.74 42.55
C LYS A 84 -120.31 30.85 41.29
N LEU A 85 -119.17 30.16 41.26
CA LEU A 85 -118.24 30.12 40.13
C LEU A 85 -118.57 29.03 39.09
N SER A 86 -119.59 28.21 39.36
CA SER A 86 -120.09 27.17 38.44
C SER A 86 -121.62 27.11 38.46
N LYS A 87 -122.24 26.34 37.56
CA LYS A 87 -123.71 26.15 37.51
C LYS A 87 -124.24 25.77 38.91
N HIS A 88 -124.95 26.68 39.55
CA HIS A 88 -125.62 26.47 40.84
C HIS A 88 -127.15 26.36 40.65
N LEU A 89 -127.87 26.00 41.71
CA LEU A 89 -129.34 25.89 41.70
C LEU A 89 -129.96 27.26 41.37
N SER A 90 -130.91 27.31 40.44
CA SER A 90 -131.70 28.53 40.19
C SER A 90 -132.66 28.79 41.36
N ALA A 91 -133.18 30.03 41.48
CA ALA A 91 -134.13 30.37 42.55
C ALA A 91 -135.40 29.49 42.51
N GLU A 92 -135.88 29.13 41.31
CA GLU A 92 -137.03 28.24 41.11
C GLU A 92 -136.70 26.78 41.50
N GLN A 93 -135.52 26.28 41.13
CA GLN A 93 -135.07 24.94 41.54
C GLN A 93 -134.89 24.86 43.06
N ALA A 94 -134.31 25.89 43.67
CA ALA A 94 -134.20 26.00 45.11
C ALA A 94 -135.58 26.07 45.78
N ALA A 95 -136.53 26.83 45.22
CA ALA A 95 -137.90 26.90 45.71
C ALA A 95 -138.62 25.54 45.63
N THR A 96 -138.37 24.75 44.59
CA THR A 96 -138.92 23.38 44.47
C THR A 96 -138.38 22.49 45.59
N ILE A 97 -137.07 22.51 45.84
CA ILE A 97 -136.45 21.70 46.91
C ILE A 97 -136.90 22.15 48.29
N ILE A 98 -137.04 23.46 48.52
CA ILE A 98 -137.57 24.03 49.77
C ILE A 98 -139.05 23.63 49.94
N GLY A 99 -139.84 23.69 48.86
CA GLY A 99 -141.25 23.35 48.84
C GLY A 99 -141.53 21.88 49.12
N ASP A 100 -140.70 20.97 48.60
CA ASP A 100 -140.81 19.53 48.91
C ASP A 100 -140.56 19.22 50.39
N HIS A 101 -139.74 20.05 51.08
CA HIS A 101 -139.51 19.90 52.52
C HIS A 101 -140.62 20.54 53.36
N PHE A 102 -141.15 21.69 52.93
CA PHE A 102 -142.23 22.40 53.60
C PHE A 102 -143.51 22.33 52.75
N ILE A 103 -144.22 21.21 52.84
CA ILE A 103 -145.48 20.93 52.11
C ILE A 103 -146.45 22.12 52.09
N PRO A 104 -146.69 22.89 53.20
CA PRO A 104 -147.64 24.00 53.19
C PRO A 104 -147.29 25.17 52.27
N ILE A 105 -146.02 25.31 51.87
CA ILE A 105 -145.53 26.45 51.06
C ILE A 105 -145.03 26.04 49.68
N LYS A 106 -145.14 24.77 49.28
CA LYS A 106 -144.64 24.25 48.00
C LYS A 106 -145.14 25.05 46.80
N ASP A 107 -146.45 25.09 46.62
CA ASP A 107 -147.05 25.79 45.50
C ASP A 107 -146.96 27.31 45.70
N LYS A 108 -147.00 27.79 46.95
CA LYS A 108 -146.95 29.23 47.25
C LYS A 108 -145.60 29.84 46.87
N LEU A 109 -144.48 29.22 47.23
CA LEU A 109 -143.14 29.78 47.01
C LEU A 109 -142.78 29.83 45.52
N LEU A 110 -143.08 28.77 44.76
CA LEU A 110 -142.86 28.72 43.32
C LEU A 110 -143.79 29.69 42.59
N ASN A 111 -145.08 29.69 42.92
CA ASN A 111 -146.05 30.61 42.32
C ASN A 111 -145.69 32.07 42.58
N THR A 112 -145.16 32.43 43.75
CA THR A 112 -144.73 33.80 44.05
C THR A 112 -143.53 34.24 43.21
N LEU A 113 -142.56 33.36 42.95
CA LEU A 113 -141.43 33.65 42.05
C LEU A 113 -141.91 33.80 40.59
N GLN A 114 -142.80 32.92 40.13
CA GLN A 114 -143.37 32.98 38.78
C GLN A 114 -144.30 34.19 38.58
N LEU A 115 -145.08 34.57 39.60
CA LEU A 115 -145.90 35.78 39.58
C LEU A 115 -145.04 37.04 39.50
N LYS A 116 -143.90 37.08 40.21
CA LYS A 116 -142.97 38.22 40.10
C LYS A 116 -142.29 38.27 38.72
N SER A 117 -141.88 37.14 38.15
CA SER A 117 -141.34 37.12 36.79
C SER A 117 -142.37 37.57 35.74
N MET A 118 -143.67 37.25 35.94
CA MET A 118 -144.76 37.76 35.09
C MET A 118 -145.04 39.26 35.31
N ALA A 119 -144.99 39.73 36.56
CA ALA A 119 -145.18 41.14 36.92
C ALA A 119 -144.08 42.06 36.38
N ASP A 120 -142.85 41.57 36.28
CA ASP A 120 -141.74 42.32 35.69
C ASP A 120 -141.81 42.37 34.14
N GLN A 121 -142.68 41.57 33.50
CA GLN A 121 -142.86 41.49 32.04
C GLN A 121 -144.07 42.26 31.47
N SER A 122 -145.02 42.74 32.29
CA SER A 122 -146.24 43.45 31.82
C SER A 122 -146.33 44.87 32.38
N GLN A 123 -146.45 45.88 31.52
CA GLN A 123 -146.22 47.30 31.84
C GLN A 123 -147.49 48.15 32.12
N ALA A 124 -148.68 47.54 32.23
CA ALA A 124 -149.92 48.23 32.61
C ALA A 124 -150.66 47.42 33.71
N ASP A 125 -151.04 48.08 34.81
CA ASP A 125 -151.68 47.54 36.04
C ASP A 125 -150.82 46.65 36.98
N ASN A 126 -149.62 47.13 37.35
CA ASN A 126 -148.67 46.40 38.19
C ASN A 126 -148.86 46.60 39.72
N SER A 127 -149.69 47.54 40.17
CA SER A 127 -149.84 47.82 41.62
C SER A 127 -150.57 46.70 42.37
N LEU A 128 -151.61 46.12 41.76
CA LEU A 128 -152.40 45.04 42.37
C LEU A 128 -151.63 43.72 42.41
N ILE A 129 -150.84 43.41 41.38
CA ILE A 129 -149.99 42.21 41.34
C ILE A 129 -148.87 42.33 42.37
N LEU A 130 -148.20 43.49 42.46
CA LEU A 130 -147.16 43.74 43.46
C LEU A 130 -147.71 43.70 44.90
N ALA A 131 -148.92 44.23 45.15
CA ALA A 131 -149.58 44.15 46.45
C ALA A 131 -149.95 42.69 46.81
N GLY A 132 -150.43 41.91 45.84
CA GLY A 132 -150.71 40.48 46.01
C GLY A 132 -149.45 39.64 46.25
N ILE A 133 -148.34 40.00 45.61
CA ILE A 133 -147.02 39.42 45.86
C ILE A 133 -146.55 39.74 47.28
N ASP A 134 -146.65 41.00 47.73
CA ASP A 134 -146.26 41.40 49.09
C ASP A 134 -147.08 40.68 50.17
N GLN A 135 -148.40 40.55 49.98
CA GLN A 135 -149.27 39.78 50.88
C GLN A 135 -148.84 38.31 50.96
N LYS A 136 -148.54 37.68 49.82
CA LYS A 136 -148.04 36.28 49.79
C LYS A 136 -146.64 36.14 50.40
N ILE A 137 -145.76 37.13 50.25
CA ILE A 137 -144.42 37.11 50.87
C ILE A 137 -144.52 37.23 52.40
N LEU A 138 -145.49 37.98 52.93
CA LEU A 138 -145.74 38.09 54.36
C LEU A 138 -146.14 36.74 54.99
N GLU A 139 -146.90 35.90 54.30
CA GLU A 139 -147.21 34.53 54.77
C GLU A 139 -145.97 33.62 54.85
N LEU A 140 -144.96 33.87 54.01
CA LEU A 140 -143.73 33.05 53.95
C LEU A 140 -142.68 33.46 54.99
N ARG A 141 -142.81 34.63 55.62
CA ARG A 141 -141.82 35.20 56.56
C ARG A 141 -141.48 34.33 57.79
N PRO A 142 -142.40 33.58 58.42
CA PRO A 142 -142.07 32.82 59.63
C PRO A 142 -141.17 31.60 59.40
N ILE A 143 -141.01 31.12 58.17
CA ILE A 143 -140.34 29.83 57.88
C ILE A 143 -138.87 30.07 57.46
N PRO A 144 -137.87 29.57 58.22
CA PRO A 144 -136.47 29.64 57.83
C PRO A 144 -136.11 28.54 56.81
N PHE A 145 -135.94 28.90 55.53
CA PHE A 145 -135.63 27.94 54.45
C PHE A 145 -134.37 27.11 54.70
N THR A 146 -133.39 27.66 55.44
CA THR A 146 -132.15 26.96 55.80
C THR A 146 -132.36 25.75 56.72
N SER A 147 -133.51 25.59 57.37
CA SER A 147 -133.80 24.44 58.24
C SER A 147 -134.08 23.14 57.48
N ALA A 148 -134.35 23.22 56.17
CA ALA A 148 -134.48 22.05 55.29
C ALA A 148 -133.18 21.23 55.14
N ILE A 149 -132.04 21.75 55.61
CA ILE A 149 -130.74 21.10 55.51
C ILE A 149 -130.06 21.05 56.88
N ARG A 150 -129.90 19.84 57.41
CA ARG A 150 -129.19 19.57 58.68
C ARG A 150 -127.78 19.07 58.38
N LEU A 151 -126.77 19.88 58.68
CA LEU A 151 -125.35 19.51 58.50
C LEU A 151 -124.92 18.35 59.42
N THR A 152 -125.63 18.15 60.54
CA THR A 152 -125.38 17.08 61.52
C THR A 152 -125.59 15.68 60.95
N ASP A 153 -126.38 15.53 59.87
CA ASP A 153 -126.63 14.24 59.23
C ASP A 153 -125.38 13.61 58.61
N ASN A 154 -124.31 14.40 58.40
CA ASN A 154 -123.06 13.90 57.84
C ASN A 154 -122.22 13.10 58.85
N ARG A 155 -122.52 13.15 60.15
CA ARG A 155 -121.80 12.37 61.19
C ARG A 155 -121.83 10.86 60.90
N LYS A 156 -122.90 10.35 60.30
CA LYS A 156 -123.04 8.92 59.95
C LYS A 156 -122.02 8.42 58.93
N TYR A 157 -121.39 9.32 58.17
CA TYR A 157 -120.38 8.96 57.16
C TYR A 157 -118.95 8.93 57.72
N ILE A 158 -118.70 9.50 58.91
CA ILE A 158 -117.37 9.51 59.55
C ILE A 158 -116.86 8.09 59.81
N LYS A 159 -117.77 7.11 60.02
CA LYS A 159 -117.41 5.69 60.18
C LYS A 159 -116.60 5.12 59.01
N TYR A 160 -116.81 5.62 57.79
CA TYR A 160 -116.06 5.18 56.60
C TYR A 160 -114.62 5.68 56.60
N PHE A 161 -114.35 6.82 57.23
CA PHE A 161 -112.99 7.35 57.43
C PHE A 161 -112.27 6.60 58.57
N LEU A 162 -113.00 6.27 59.64
CA LEU A 162 -112.43 5.58 60.81
C LEU A 162 -111.89 4.18 60.48
N ALA A 163 -112.54 3.42 59.60
CA ALA A 163 -112.11 2.06 59.26
C ALA A 163 -110.65 1.97 58.75
N PRO A 164 -110.25 2.65 57.65
CA PRO A 164 -108.85 2.63 57.21
C PRO A 164 -107.91 3.29 58.21
N ALA A 165 -108.32 4.36 58.91
CA ALA A 165 -107.48 5.03 59.89
C ALA A 165 -107.08 4.11 61.07
N VAL A 166 -108.02 3.32 61.59
CA VAL A 166 -107.77 2.36 62.67
C VAL A 166 -106.82 1.24 62.22
N ILE A 167 -106.96 0.73 60.98
CA ILE A 167 -106.06 -0.31 60.47
C ILE A 167 -104.63 0.24 60.31
N ILE A 168 -104.46 1.45 59.80
CA ILE A 168 -103.13 2.09 59.70
C ILE A 168 -102.52 2.25 61.11
N ALA A 169 -103.30 2.68 62.10
CA ALA A 169 -102.82 2.81 63.48
C ALA A 169 -102.42 1.45 64.09
N LEU A 170 -103.20 0.40 63.85
CA LEU A 170 -102.88 -0.97 64.27
C LEU A 170 -101.58 -1.48 63.64
N ILE A 171 -101.37 -1.24 62.34
CA ILE A 171 -100.11 -1.58 61.65
C ILE A 171 -98.95 -0.79 62.25
N GLY A 172 -99.14 0.50 62.55
CA GLY A 172 -98.11 1.34 63.17
C GLY A 172 -97.65 0.85 64.55
N ILE A 173 -98.55 0.19 65.31
CA ILE A 173 -98.24 -0.39 66.64
C ILE A 173 -97.66 -1.80 66.52
N LEU A 174 -98.28 -2.67 65.71
CA LEU A 174 -97.90 -4.08 65.60
C LEU A 174 -96.64 -4.30 64.76
N SER A 175 -96.45 -3.50 63.71
CA SER A 175 -95.31 -3.62 62.81
C SER A 175 -94.92 -2.26 62.24
N PRO A 176 -94.22 -1.42 63.04
CA PRO A 176 -93.81 -0.09 62.62
C PRO A 176 -92.90 -0.10 61.38
N ALA A 177 -92.20 -1.21 61.12
CA ALA A 177 -91.39 -1.38 59.91
C ALA A 177 -92.23 -1.35 58.63
N ILE A 178 -93.40 -2.00 58.59
CA ILE A 178 -94.28 -2.01 57.41
C ILE A 178 -94.72 -0.57 57.07
N LEU A 179 -95.10 0.20 58.09
CA LEU A 179 -95.50 1.60 57.90
C LEU A 179 -94.31 2.47 57.51
N LYS A 180 -93.17 2.37 58.22
CA LYS A 180 -92.00 3.23 58.02
C LYS A 180 -91.29 2.95 56.69
N GLU A 181 -90.95 1.70 56.43
CA GLU A 181 -90.23 1.29 55.21
C GLU A 181 -91.15 1.29 53.98
N GLY A 182 -92.40 0.83 54.14
CA GLY A 182 -93.41 0.92 53.07
C GLY A 182 -93.66 2.36 52.64
N THR A 183 -93.73 3.29 53.59
CA THR A 183 -93.90 4.73 53.28
C THR A 183 -92.63 5.36 52.73
N SER A 184 -91.44 5.09 53.32
CA SER A 184 -90.19 5.67 52.82
C SER A 184 -89.88 5.17 51.41
N SER A 185 -90.10 3.88 51.14
CA SER A 185 -89.90 3.28 49.83
C SER A 185 -90.95 3.72 48.81
N PHE A 186 -92.16 4.08 49.23
CA PHE A 186 -93.18 4.63 48.32
C PHE A 186 -92.87 6.09 47.94
N ILE A 187 -92.41 6.92 48.90
CA ILE A 187 -92.09 8.34 48.65
C ILE A 187 -90.80 8.48 47.83
N GLN A 188 -89.79 7.63 48.07
CA GLN A 188 -88.53 7.64 47.32
C GLN A 188 -88.66 6.85 46.01
N TYR A 189 -89.62 7.22 45.17
CA TYR A 189 -89.98 6.48 43.96
C TYR A 189 -88.85 6.35 42.93
N ASN A 190 -87.84 7.22 42.97
CA ASN A 190 -86.73 7.27 42.02
C ASN A 190 -85.43 6.58 42.50
N ARG A 191 -85.43 5.94 43.69
CA ARG A 191 -84.24 5.27 44.24
C ARG A 191 -84.50 3.78 44.48
N GLN A 192 -83.55 2.96 44.02
CA GLN A 192 -83.44 1.56 44.39
C GLN A 192 -82.64 1.48 45.69
N ILE A 193 -83.24 0.94 46.74
CA ILE A 193 -82.60 0.77 48.05
C ILE A 193 -82.10 -0.67 48.10
N GLU A 194 -80.78 -0.85 48.02
CA GLU A 194 -80.11 -2.15 48.14
C GLU A 194 -79.69 -2.42 49.61
N PRO A 195 -79.65 -3.69 50.07
CA PRO A 195 -79.25 -4.02 51.43
C PRO A 195 -77.77 -3.67 51.69
N ILE A 196 -77.48 -3.15 52.89
CA ILE A 196 -76.11 -2.81 53.32
C ILE A 196 -75.39 -4.10 53.75
N ALA A 197 -74.20 -4.35 53.18
CA ALA A 197 -73.36 -5.49 53.52
C ALA A 197 -72.81 -5.40 54.96
N PRO A 198 -72.64 -6.53 55.70
CA PRO A 198 -72.08 -6.54 57.05
C PRO A 198 -70.54 -6.35 57.13
N PHE A 199 -69.87 -6.10 56.00
CA PHE A 199 -68.41 -5.92 55.89
C PHE A 199 -68.00 -4.94 54.78
N SER A 200 -66.78 -4.37 54.86
CA SER A 200 -66.19 -3.46 53.87
C SER A 200 -64.95 -4.03 53.19
N PHE A 201 -64.78 -3.71 51.91
CA PHE A 201 -63.63 -4.07 51.08
C PHE A 201 -62.53 -2.99 51.17
N ASN A 202 -61.42 -3.26 51.85
CA ASN A 202 -60.31 -2.31 51.98
C ASN A 202 -59.08 -2.81 51.22
N LEU A 203 -58.71 -2.11 50.13
CA LEU A 203 -57.51 -2.42 49.37
C LEU A 203 -56.28 -1.82 50.07
N LEU A 204 -55.29 -2.67 50.39
CA LEU A 204 -54.09 -2.29 51.13
C LEU A 204 -52.96 -1.77 50.23
N ASN A 205 -53.10 -1.86 48.91
CA ASN A 205 -52.12 -1.34 47.96
C ASN A 205 -52.01 0.20 48.07
N LYS A 206 -50.79 0.72 48.29
CA LYS A 206 -50.52 2.17 48.38
C LYS A 206 -50.77 2.91 47.06
N THR A 207 -50.53 2.25 45.92
CA THR A 207 -50.69 2.81 44.57
C THR A 207 -51.13 1.72 43.60
N LEU A 208 -52.11 2.01 42.73
CA LEU A 208 -52.59 1.11 41.66
C LEU A 208 -52.00 1.51 40.30
N ARG A 209 -50.68 1.70 40.26
CA ARG A 209 -49.95 2.00 39.03
C ARG A 209 -48.95 0.89 38.77
N VAL A 210 -48.97 0.34 37.57
CA VAL A 210 -48.08 -0.74 37.13
C VAL A 210 -47.49 -0.40 35.76
N THR A 211 -46.28 -0.86 35.47
CA THR A 211 -45.68 -0.71 34.15
C THR A 211 -46.26 -1.78 33.21
N GLN A 212 -46.43 -1.44 31.93
CA GLN A 212 -46.91 -2.37 30.92
C GLN A 212 -46.09 -3.66 30.91
N GLY A 213 -46.78 -4.79 31.06
CA GLY A 213 -46.21 -6.14 31.09
C GLY A 213 -45.72 -6.61 32.46
N ASP A 214 -45.72 -5.75 33.49
CA ASP A 214 -45.43 -6.17 34.87
C ASP A 214 -46.68 -6.76 35.54
N ASP A 215 -46.45 -7.62 36.54
CA ASP A 215 -47.50 -8.21 37.37
C ASP A 215 -47.86 -7.25 38.51
N ILE A 216 -49.13 -7.24 38.94
CA ILE A 216 -49.56 -6.53 40.15
C ILE A 216 -50.34 -7.46 41.07
N GLU A 217 -49.89 -7.55 42.32
CA GLU A 217 -50.58 -8.28 43.37
C GLU A 217 -51.51 -7.33 44.14
N LEU A 218 -52.81 -7.60 44.09
CA LEU A 218 -53.81 -6.86 44.84
C LEU A 218 -53.98 -7.50 46.20
N ASN A 219 -53.83 -6.70 47.25
CA ASN A 219 -53.93 -7.12 48.65
C ASN A 219 -55.19 -6.52 49.26
N LEU A 220 -56.19 -7.36 49.51
CA LEU A 220 -57.50 -6.96 50.00
C LEU A 220 -57.70 -7.39 51.45
N LYS A 221 -58.18 -6.47 52.29
CA LYS A 221 -58.58 -6.74 53.66
C LYS A 221 -60.07 -6.48 53.84
N LEU A 222 -60.80 -7.49 54.29
CA LEU A 222 -62.20 -7.33 54.69
C LEU A 222 -62.28 -6.85 56.15
N SER A 223 -63.26 -5.99 56.48
CA SER A 223 -63.49 -5.52 57.85
C SER A 223 -64.99 -5.44 58.13
N GLY A 224 -65.49 -6.22 59.10
CA GLY A 224 -66.92 -6.34 59.40
C GLY A 224 -67.23 -7.43 60.43
N ASN A 225 -68.52 -7.60 60.74
CA ASN A 225 -68.98 -8.54 61.78
C ASN A 225 -69.16 -9.98 61.26
N GLU A 226 -69.38 -10.15 59.96
CA GLU A 226 -69.46 -11.44 59.27
C GLU A 226 -68.60 -11.38 58.01
N ILE A 227 -67.63 -12.28 57.87
CA ILE A 227 -66.66 -12.27 56.78
C ILE A 227 -66.86 -13.53 55.91
N PRO A 228 -67.14 -13.38 54.60
CA PRO A 228 -67.33 -14.51 53.71
C PRO A 228 -66.04 -15.32 53.50
N GLN A 229 -66.19 -16.63 53.28
CA GLN A 229 -65.05 -17.54 53.07
C GLN A 229 -64.39 -17.34 51.70
N ASP A 230 -65.19 -17.00 50.67
CA ASP A 230 -64.72 -16.79 49.31
C ASP A 230 -64.92 -15.33 48.88
N VAL A 231 -63.87 -14.77 48.28
CA VAL A 231 -63.86 -13.44 47.67
C VAL A 231 -63.41 -13.58 46.22
N TYR A 232 -64.03 -12.81 45.34
CA TYR A 232 -63.73 -12.78 43.92
C TYR A 232 -63.38 -11.35 43.48
N VAL A 233 -62.54 -11.22 42.46
CA VAL A 233 -62.27 -9.97 41.75
C VAL A 233 -62.76 -10.11 40.33
N SER A 234 -63.60 -9.17 39.90
CA SER A 234 -64.16 -9.10 38.56
C SER A 234 -63.54 -7.94 37.80
N ASP A 235 -63.07 -8.20 36.58
CA ASP A 235 -62.57 -7.20 35.64
C ASP A 235 -63.65 -6.72 34.63
N GLY A 236 -64.89 -7.16 34.84
CA GLY A 236 -66.06 -6.90 34.00
C GLY A 236 -66.39 -8.02 33.02
N LEU A 237 -65.39 -8.73 32.47
CA LEU A 237 -65.58 -9.86 31.55
C LEU A 237 -65.41 -11.20 32.26
N ASN A 238 -64.41 -11.29 33.14
CA ASN A 238 -64.01 -12.49 33.86
C ASN A 238 -64.07 -12.23 35.37
N THR A 239 -64.23 -13.30 36.13
CA THR A 239 -64.24 -13.26 37.60
C THR A 239 -63.23 -14.27 38.12
N TYR A 240 -62.30 -13.81 38.95
CA TYR A 240 -61.22 -14.61 39.49
C TYR A 240 -61.38 -14.76 41.00
N LYS A 241 -61.15 -15.96 41.52
CA LYS A 241 -61.17 -16.21 42.97
C LYS A 241 -59.86 -15.68 43.58
N LEU A 242 -59.95 -14.90 44.66
CA LEU A 242 -58.76 -14.46 45.39
C LEU A 242 -58.24 -15.62 46.27
N ASP A 243 -56.92 -15.67 46.40
CA ASP A 243 -56.24 -16.56 47.32
C ASP A 243 -56.40 -16.03 48.75
N GLN A 244 -56.69 -16.94 49.70
CA GLN A 244 -56.97 -16.58 51.08
C GLN A 244 -55.68 -16.66 51.92
N GLU A 245 -55.13 -15.50 52.32
CA GLU A 245 -53.99 -15.45 53.24
C GLU A 245 -54.41 -15.64 54.71
N SER A 246 -55.58 -15.13 55.09
CA SER A 246 -56.15 -15.27 56.44
C SER A 246 -57.67 -15.11 56.41
N LYS A 247 -58.36 -15.27 57.54
CA LYS A 247 -59.81 -15.05 57.63
C LYS A 247 -60.27 -13.67 57.13
N VAL A 248 -59.39 -12.68 57.06
CA VAL A 248 -59.72 -11.30 56.69
C VAL A 248 -58.86 -10.72 55.58
N ARG A 249 -57.88 -11.46 55.05
CA ARG A 249 -56.95 -10.99 54.02
C ARG A 249 -56.93 -11.94 52.84
N PHE A 250 -56.97 -11.35 51.66
CA PHE A 250 -57.03 -12.04 50.39
C PHE A 250 -56.08 -11.36 49.41
N ASN A 251 -55.46 -12.13 48.52
CA ASN A 251 -54.62 -11.60 47.47
C ASN A 251 -54.96 -12.20 46.11
N TYR A 252 -54.64 -11.47 45.04
CA TYR A 252 -54.70 -11.98 43.68
C TYR A 252 -53.72 -11.23 42.78
N THR A 253 -52.96 -11.99 42.00
CA THR A 253 -51.95 -11.42 41.09
C THR A 253 -52.48 -11.39 39.67
N PHE A 254 -52.66 -10.18 39.14
CA PHE A 254 -52.84 -9.98 37.70
C PHE A 254 -51.48 -10.03 37.02
N LYS A 255 -51.30 -10.99 36.12
CA LYS A 255 -50.04 -11.17 35.39
C LYS A 255 -50.06 -10.43 34.05
N ASN A 256 -48.92 -9.88 33.65
CA ASN A 256 -48.69 -9.30 32.32
C ASN A 256 -49.76 -8.26 31.90
N LEU A 257 -49.96 -7.22 32.71
CA LEU A 257 -50.98 -6.21 32.42
C LEU A 257 -50.59 -5.30 31.25
N GLN A 258 -51.38 -5.33 30.18
CA GLN A 258 -51.10 -4.59 28.94
C GLN A 258 -51.84 -3.25 28.83
N LYS A 259 -52.99 -3.10 29.48
CA LYS A 259 -53.87 -1.92 29.41
C LYS A 259 -54.53 -1.67 30.75
N ASP A 260 -54.98 -0.44 30.97
CA ASP A 260 -55.74 -0.03 32.15
C ASP A 260 -56.90 -0.98 32.43
N LEU A 261 -57.01 -1.42 33.68
CA LEU A 261 -57.98 -2.42 34.11
C LEU A 261 -58.89 -1.83 35.18
N ARG A 262 -60.21 -1.88 34.95
CA ARG A 262 -61.22 -1.56 35.97
C ARG A 262 -61.65 -2.84 36.64
N LEU A 263 -61.64 -2.87 37.96
CA LEU A 263 -61.96 -4.05 38.74
C LEU A 263 -62.90 -3.75 39.90
N SER A 264 -63.66 -4.73 40.32
CA SER A 264 -64.50 -4.69 41.50
C SER A 264 -64.40 -6.01 42.26
N PHE A 265 -64.49 -5.97 43.58
CA PHE A 265 -64.47 -7.17 44.42
C PHE A 265 -65.90 -7.61 44.72
N GLN A 266 -66.12 -8.92 44.74
CA GLN A 266 -67.40 -9.55 44.95
C GLN A 266 -67.29 -10.62 46.04
N ALA A 267 -68.10 -10.52 47.09
CA ALA A 267 -68.11 -11.50 48.18
C ALA A 267 -69.48 -11.53 48.87
N GLY A 268 -69.95 -12.72 49.24
CA GLY A 268 -71.20 -12.88 50.01
C GLY A 268 -72.45 -12.26 49.35
N GLY A 269 -72.47 -12.11 48.02
CA GLY A 269 -73.57 -11.46 47.28
C GLY A 269 -73.48 -9.93 47.17
N PHE A 270 -72.41 -9.31 47.70
CA PHE A 270 -72.19 -7.85 47.67
C PHE A 270 -70.96 -7.48 46.82
N ASN A 271 -71.01 -6.29 46.19
CA ASN A 271 -69.96 -5.77 45.33
C ASN A 271 -69.28 -4.54 45.97
N SER A 272 -67.98 -4.39 45.75
CA SER A 272 -67.23 -3.17 46.10
C SER A 272 -67.46 -2.05 45.08
N SER A 273 -67.08 -0.83 45.45
CA SER A 273 -66.86 0.24 44.46
C SER A 273 -65.74 -0.17 43.47
N PRO A 274 -65.79 0.32 42.22
CA PRO A 274 -64.79 0.00 41.22
C PRO A 274 -63.44 0.67 41.54
N PHE A 275 -62.35 -0.07 41.33
CA PHE A 275 -60.96 0.39 41.38
C PHE A 275 -60.38 0.42 39.97
N LEU A 276 -59.48 1.37 39.70
CA LEU A 276 -58.77 1.49 38.42
C LEU A 276 -57.29 1.20 38.62
N ILE A 277 -56.76 0.20 37.92
CA ILE A 277 -55.33 0.01 37.75
C ILE A 277 -54.89 0.78 36.50
N GLU A 278 -54.00 1.75 36.68
CA GLU A 278 -53.36 2.48 35.58
C GLU A 278 -52.09 1.73 35.12
N VAL A 279 -52.06 1.35 33.85
CA VAL A 279 -50.89 0.74 33.20
C VAL A 279 -50.12 1.84 32.47
N LYS A 280 -48.89 2.12 32.94
CA LYS A 280 -48.01 3.10 32.30
C LYS A 280 -47.17 2.43 31.21
N PRO A 281 -47.01 3.07 30.03
CA PRO A 281 -46.35 2.45 28.89
C PRO A 281 -44.87 2.18 29.19
N ARG A 282 -44.39 1.02 28.74
CA ARG A 282 -43.00 0.60 28.95
C ARG A 282 -42.11 1.13 27.83
N PRO A 283 -41.03 1.86 28.14
CA PRO A 283 -40.06 2.26 27.13
C PRO A 283 -39.31 1.03 26.63
N SER A 284 -39.23 0.84 25.31
CA SER A 284 -38.55 -0.33 24.72
C SER A 284 -37.82 0.03 23.42
N ILE A 285 -36.84 -0.78 23.02
CA ILE A 285 -36.07 -0.60 21.78
C ILE A 285 -36.76 -1.40 20.68
N ALA A 286 -37.29 -0.73 19.66
CA ALA A 286 -37.95 -1.37 18.52
C ALA A 286 -36.94 -1.79 17.44
N LYS A 287 -35.93 -0.97 17.17
CA LYS A 287 -34.89 -1.27 16.18
C LYS A 287 -33.56 -0.66 16.58
N LEU A 288 -32.50 -1.46 16.49
CA LEU A 288 -31.12 -1.01 16.64
C LEU A 288 -30.39 -1.25 15.33
N SER A 289 -29.77 -0.22 14.77
CA SER A 289 -28.92 -0.37 13.58
C SER A 289 -27.65 0.44 13.73
N THR A 290 -26.54 -0.11 13.27
CA THR A 290 -25.24 0.54 13.36
C THR A 290 -24.66 0.73 11.97
N THR A 291 -24.30 1.97 11.64
CA THR A 291 -23.56 2.30 10.42
C THR A 291 -22.08 2.41 10.76
N LEU A 292 -21.27 1.54 10.16
CA LEU A 292 -19.82 1.52 10.28
C LEU A 292 -19.20 2.30 9.12
N THR A 293 -18.51 3.39 9.45
CA THR A 293 -17.68 4.12 8.50
C THR A 293 -16.22 3.87 8.83
N TYR A 294 -15.59 3.00 8.04
CA TYR A 294 -14.19 2.62 8.19
C TYR A 294 -13.25 3.77 7.79
N PRO A 295 -12.05 3.86 8.40
CA PRO A 295 -10.99 4.76 7.96
C PRO A 295 -10.67 4.61 6.47
N ALA A 296 -10.35 5.72 5.80
CA ALA A 296 -10.13 5.75 4.36
C ALA A 296 -8.97 4.85 3.89
N TYR A 297 -7.92 4.70 4.72
CA TYR A 297 -6.73 3.90 4.39
C TYR A 297 -7.02 2.39 4.26
N LEU A 298 -8.06 1.89 4.92
CA LEU A 298 -8.48 0.49 4.85
C LEU A 298 -9.20 0.12 3.53
N ASN A 299 -9.58 1.11 2.70
CA ASN A 299 -10.34 0.92 1.46
C ASN A 299 -11.62 0.06 1.61
N LYS A 300 -12.21 0.02 2.82
CA LYS A 300 -13.46 -0.70 3.09
C LYS A 300 -14.68 0.17 2.80
N LYS A 301 -15.70 -0.43 2.18
CA LYS A 301 -16.99 0.24 1.96
C LYS A 301 -17.74 0.38 3.28
N LYS A 302 -18.54 1.45 3.40
CA LYS A 302 -19.45 1.62 4.54
C LYS A 302 -20.39 0.43 4.66
N GLU A 303 -20.63 0.00 5.89
CA GLU A 303 -21.43 -1.18 6.21
C GLU A 303 -22.55 -0.79 7.18
N VAL A 304 -23.73 -1.37 7.01
CA VAL A 304 -24.88 -1.16 7.89
C VAL A 304 -25.29 -2.49 8.48
N ILE A 305 -25.20 -2.60 9.80
CA ILE A 305 -25.57 -3.80 10.56
C ILE A 305 -26.92 -3.54 11.21
N VAL A 306 -27.92 -4.36 10.88
CA VAL A 306 -29.26 -4.31 11.49
C VAL A 306 -29.29 -5.28 12.67
N ASN A 307 -29.86 -4.85 13.79
CA ASN A 307 -29.83 -5.54 15.09
C ASN A 307 -28.40 -5.79 15.58
N SER A 308 -27.60 -4.71 15.59
CA SER A 308 -26.21 -4.75 16.02
C SER A 308 -26.08 -5.10 17.51
N GLY A 309 -25.61 -6.32 17.77
CA GLY A 309 -25.16 -6.76 19.09
C GLY A 309 -23.68 -6.46 19.30
N ASP A 310 -22.87 -7.48 19.55
CA ASP A 310 -21.43 -7.30 19.67
C ASP A 310 -20.80 -6.86 18.34
N LEU A 311 -19.89 -5.89 18.40
CA LEU A 311 -19.25 -5.29 17.24
C LEU A 311 -17.77 -5.68 17.20
N LEU A 312 -17.27 -6.07 16.02
CA LEU A 312 -15.85 -6.27 15.75
C LEU A 312 -15.43 -5.26 14.69
N VAL A 313 -14.67 -4.25 15.08
CA VAL A 313 -14.32 -3.11 14.20
C VAL A 313 -12.82 -2.86 14.21
N PRO A 314 -12.21 -2.47 13.08
CA PRO A 314 -10.85 -1.91 13.06
C PRO A 314 -10.77 -0.63 13.88
N GLU A 315 -9.61 -0.35 14.45
CA GLU A 315 -9.32 0.89 15.16
C GLU A 315 -9.61 2.13 14.28
N GLY A 316 -10.15 3.18 14.90
CA GLY A 316 -10.51 4.43 14.20
C GLY A 316 -11.82 4.36 13.41
N THR A 317 -12.56 3.24 13.46
CA THR A 317 -13.89 3.14 12.83
C THR A 317 -14.88 4.07 13.51
N GLN A 318 -15.55 4.89 12.71
CA GLN A 318 -16.65 5.73 13.16
C GLN A 318 -17.94 4.91 13.19
N VAL A 319 -18.49 4.75 14.39
CA VAL A 319 -19.68 3.95 14.65
C VAL A 319 -20.85 4.87 14.95
N ASN A 320 -21.89 4.80 14.12
CA ASN A 320 -23.14 5.54 14.33
C ASN A 320 -24.26 4.55 14.67
N TRP A 321 -24.72 4.57 15.92
CA TRP A 321 -25.89 3.82 16.39
C TRP A 321 -27.14 4.63 16.13
N ASN A 322 -28.05 4.06 15.34
CA ASN A 322 -29.39 4.57 15.11
C ASN A 322 -30.37 3.65 15.83
N MET A 323 -31.05 4.22 16.83
CA MET A 323 -31.95 3.54 17.74
C MET A 323 -33.36 4.08 17.56
N GLN A 324 -34.30 3.21 17.24
CA GLN A 324 -35.72 3.50 17.25
C GLN A 324 -36.35 2.84 18.47
N THR A 325 -37.12 3.61 19.21
CA THR A 325 -37.75 3.18 20.47
C THR A 325 -39.26 3.31 20.37
N GLU A 326 -39.95 2.70 21.33
CA GLU A 326 -41.36 2.96 21.58
C GLU A 326 -41.53 3.53 22.99
N ASN A 327 -42.46 4.47 23.15
CA ASN A 327 -42.84 5.06 24.43
C ASN A 327 -41.67 5.58 25.29
N SER A 328 -40.63 6.13 24.65
CA SER A 328 -39.39 6.59 25.30
C SER A 328 -39.16 8.08 25.04
N ASP A 329 -39.04 8.86 26.12
CA ASP A 329 -38.79 10.31 26.05
C ASP A 329 -37.27 10.61 26.01
N ALA A 330 -36.46 9.73 26.59
CA ALA A 330 -35.02 9.84 26.67
C ALA A 330 -34.34 8.46 26.58
N LEU A 331 -33.05 8.45 26.22
CA LEU A 331 -32.25 7.24 26.15
C LEU A 331 -30.90 7.49 26.80
N ILE A 332 -30.48 6.64 27.73
CA ILE A 332 -29.14 6.65 28.28
C ILE A 332 -28.28 5.66 27.50
N PHE A 333 -27.28 6.18 26.80
CA PHE A 333 -26.25 5.40 26.12
C PHE A 333 -24.98 5.44 26.96
N ILE A 334 -24.54 4.31 27.51
CA ILE A 334 -23.30 4.23 28.29
C ILE A 334 -22.24 3.57 27.42
N LEU A 335 -21.11 4.24 27.21
CA LEU A 335 -19.94 3.65 26.56
C LEU A 335 -18.77 3.67 27.55
N ASN A 336 -18.19 2.51 27.86
CA ASN A 336 -17.04 2.40 28.78
C ASN A 336 -17.24 3.13 30.11
N ALA A 337 -18.40 2.93 30.74
CA ALA A 337 -18.84 3.59 31.98
C ALA A 337 -19.07 5.12 31.90
N SER A 338 -19.00 5.74 30.72
CA SER A 338 -19.42 7.12 30.48
C SER A 338 -20.87 7.19 30.01
N PRO A 339 -21.81 7.70 30.83
CA PRO A 339 -23.22 7.83 30.45
C PRO A 339 -23.47 9.07 29.57
N HIS A 340 -24.23 8.88 28.50
CA HIS A 340 -24.68 9.93 27.59
C HIS A 340 -26.20 9.94 27.53
N LEU A 341 -26.83 11.05 27.92
CA LEU A 341 -28.27 11.23 27.85
C LEU A 341 -28.67 11.80 26.48
N LEU A 342 -29.42 11.03 25.71
CA LEU A 342 -29.93 11.39 24.40
C LEU A 342 -31.39 11.80 24.51
N LYS A 343 -31.78 12.85 23.80
CA LYS A 343 -33.17 13.36 23.73
C LYS A 343 -33.83 12.89 22.45
N SER A 344 -35.13 12.59 22.55
CA SER A 344 -35.93 12.03 21.47
C SER A 344 -36.21 13.06 20.37
N SER A 345 -36.09 12.63 19.11
CA SER A 345 -36.73 13.25 17.95
C SER A 345 -37.60 12.18 17.31
N ASP A 346 -38.92 12.24 17.49
CA ASP A 346 -39.88 11.23 17.00
C ASP A 346 -39.55 9.77 17.40
N ASN A 347 -39.20 9.53 18.67
CA ASN A 347 -38.77 8.23 19.21
C ASN A 347 -37.52 7.63 18.55
N THR A 348 -36.76 8.45 17.81
CA THR A 348 -35.47 8.08 17.25
C THR A 348 -34.33 8.78 18.01
N PHE A 349 -33.24 8.03 18.18
CA PHE A 349 -32.02 8.48 18.84
C PHE A 349 -30.82 8.09 17.99
N SER A 350 -29.82 8.97 17.94
CA SER A 350 -28.54 8.69 17.31
C SER A 350 -27.39 8.98 18.27
N PHE A 351 -26.39 8.10 18.23
CA PHE A 351 -25.14 8.31 18.93
C PHE A 351 -24.00 7.98 17.98
N ASN A 352 -23.00 8.85 17.93
CA ASN A 352 -21.88 8.72 16.99
C ASN A 352 -20.58 8.87 17.78
N GLN A 353 -19.70 7.88 17.65
CA GLN A 353 -18.39 7.88 18.31
C GLN A 353 -17.35 7.16 17.45
N VAL A 354 -16.12 7.66 17.50
CA VAL A 354 -14.94 6.97 16.93
C VAL A 354 -14.42 5.97 17.96
N ILE A 355 -14.30 4.71 17.56
CA ILE A 355 -13.84 3.65 18.45
C ILE A 355 -12.33 3.44 18.26
N SER A 356 -11.56 3.71 19.31
CA SER A 356 -10.11 3.44 19.37
C SER A 356 -9.74 2.25 20.26
N GLN A 357 -10.58 1.86 21.21
CA GLN A 357 -10.28 0.78 22.16
C GLN A 357 -11.49 -0.13 22.38
N SER A 358 -11.19 -1.40 22.66
CA SER A 358 -12.21 -2.38 23.03
C SER A 358 -12.96 -1.94 24.29
N GLY A 359 -14.26 -2.19 24.30
CA GLY A 359 -15.14 -1.56 25.28
C GLY A 359 -16.50 -2.23 25.39
N LYS A 360 -17.31 -1.75 26.32
CA LYS A 360 -18.71 -2.19 26.47
C LYS A 360 -19.63 -1.01 26.28
N TYR A 361 -20.73 -1.22 25.57
CA TYR A 361 -21.80 -0.23 25.49
C TYR A 361 -23.10 -0.81 26.03
N SER A 362 -23.92 0.06 26.62
CA SER A 362 -25.27 -0.28 27.03
C SER A 362 -26.27 0.80 26.69
N ILE A 363 -27.49 0.37 26.36
CA ILE A 363 -28.58 1.22 25.91
C ILE A 363 -29.73 1.03 26.89
N THR A 364 -30.17 2.11 27.53
CA THR A 364 -31.27 2.09 28.50
C THR A 364 -32.31 3.13 28.11
N PRO A 365 -33.47 2.73 27.54
CA PRO A 365 -34.55 3.65 27.22
C PRO A 365 -35.29 4.08 28.50
N GLN A 366 -35.78 5.32 28.52
CA GLN A 366 -36.46 5.92 29.66
C GLN A 366 -37.64 6.77 29.22
N ASN A 367 -38.65 6.88 30.07
CA ASN A 367 -39.72 7.84 29.92
C ASN A 367 -40.06 8.49 31.27
N SER A 368 -41.00 9.41 31.26
CA SER A 368 -41.47 10.13 32.46
C SER A 368 -42.05 9.23 33.58
N PHE A 369 -42.39 7.96 33.31
CA PHE A 369 -43.02 7.04 34.25
C PHE A 369 -42.11 5.89 34.73
N VAL A 370 -41.16 5.45 33.90
CA VAL A 370 -40.32 4.27 34.11
C VAL A 370 -38.86 4.62 33.81
N SER A 371 -38.02 4.46 34.83
CA SER A 371 -36.57 4.60 34.69
C SER A 371 -35.90 3.23 34.76
N GLY A 372 -35.24 2.81 33.68
CA GLY A 372 -34.06 1.95 33.74
C GLY A 372 -34.24 0.45 34.07
N LYS A 373 -35.28 -0.22 33.57
CA LYS A 373 -35.41 -1.69 33.71
C LYS A 373 -34.82 -2.50 32.54
N ASP A 374 -34.92 -2.01 31.30
CA ASP A 374 -34.44 -2.74 30.11
C ASP A 374 -33.07 -2.22 29.67
N VAL A 375 -32.01 -2.91 30.06
CA VAL A 375 -30.63 -2.57 29.67
C VAL A 375 -30.16 -3.56 28.60
N LEU A 376 -29.96 -3.06 27.38
CA LEU A 376 -29.31 -3.83 26.32
C LEU A 376 -27.80 -3.60 26.40
N SER A 377 -27.01 -4.65 26.70
CA SER A 377 -25.55 -4.56 26.87
C SER A 377 -24.80 -5.40 25.85
N HIS A 378 -23.78 -4.81 25.22
CA HIS A 378 -22.96 -5.44 24.19
C HIS A 378 -21.49 -5.02 24.31
N GLN A 379 -20.62 -5.77 23.63
CA GLN A 379 -19.18 -5.51 23.59
C GLN A 379 -18.72 -5.04 22.21
N ILE A 380 -17.74 -4.15 22.21
CA ILE A 380 -17.02 -3.70 21.02
C ILE A 380 -15.59 -4.23 21.15
N ASN A 381 -15.16 -5.04 20.19
CA ASN A 381 -13.81 -5.54 20.06
C ASN A 381 -13.09 -4.78 18.95
N VAL A 382 -11.94 -4.22 19.27
CA VAL A 382 -11.10 -3.46 18.33
C VAL A 382 -9.96 -4.34 17.83
N ILE A 383 -9.79 -4.36 16.51
CA ILE A 383 -8.60 -4.93 15.86
C ILE A 383 -7.60 -3.77 15.70
N VAL A 384 -6.47 -3.87 16.40
CA VAL A 384 -5.38 -2.87 16.38
C VAL A 384 -4.53 -3.07 15.13
N ASP A 385 -4.08 -1.96 14.56
CA ASP A 385 -3.23 -1.89 13.38
C ASP A 385 -1.75 -2.18 13.77
N GLU A 386 -1.13 -3.19 13.15
CA GLU A 386 0.23 -3.66 13.51
C GLU A 386 1.34 -2.78 12.89
N PHE A 387 2.59 -2.97 13.34
CA PHE A 387 3.75 -2.29 12.72
C PHE A 387 4.22 -3.05 11.48
N PRO A 388 4.73 -2.36 10.44
CA PRO A 388 5.21 -3.02 9.23
C PRO A 388 6.46 -3.85 9.53
N GLY A 389 6.54 -5.05 8.96
CA GLY A 389 7.71 -5.92 9.01
C GLY A 389 8.69 -5.64 7.86
N ILE A 390 10.00 -5.70 8.13
CA ILE A 390 11.06 -5.58 7.13
C ILE A 390 12.18 -6.59 7.38
N HIS A 391 12.53 -7.35 6.34
CA HIS A 391 13.71 -8.20 6.33
C HIS A 391 14.58 -7.85 5.13
N VAL A 392 15.89 -7.67 5.35
CA VAL A 392 16.85 -7.24 4.31
C VAL A 392 18.08 -8.13 4.35
N THR A 393 18.46 -8.63 3.17
CA THR A 393 19.71 -9.36 2.95
C THR A 393 20.63 -8.52 2.09
N MET A 394 21.89 -8.36 2.54
CA MET A 394 22.94 -7.72 1.76
C MET A 394 23.73 -8.78 1.00
N THR A 395 23.97 -8.54 -0.29
CA THR A 395 24.93 -9.29 -1.10
C THR A 395 25.98 -8.35 -1.65
N THR A 396 27.26 -8.65 -1.40
CA THR A 396 28.38 -7.92 -1.97
C THR A 396 28.64 -8.36 -3.40
N ASP A 397 29.06 -7.43 -4.25
CA ASP A 397 29.45 -7.77 -5.60
C ASP A 397 30.74 -8.61 -5.66
N SER A 398 30.85 -9.51 -6.64
CA SER A 398 32.04 -10.34 -6.83
C SER A 398 33.21 -9.58 -7.47
N LEU A 399 32.92 -8.54 -8.25
CA LEU A 399 33.90 -7.77 -9.03
C LEU A 399 34.22 -6.42 -8.36
N SER A 400 33.21 -5.74 -7.83
CA SER A 400 33.29 -4.41 -7.22
C SER A 400 33.18 -4.47 -5.69
N SER A 401 34.05 -3.74 -4.99
CA SER A 401 33.89 -3.54 -3.55
C SER A 401 32.96 -2.36 -3.21
N LYS A 402 32.57 -1.57 -4.22
CA LYS A 402 31.77 -0.35 -4.09
C LYS A 402 30.30 -0.54 -4.50
N ALA A 403 29.95 -1.72 -5.00
CA ALA A 403 28.60 -2.10 -5.38
C ALA A 403 27.98 -2.99 -4.30
N LEU A 404 26.97 -2.46 -3.61
CA LEU A 404 26.20 -3.22 -2.63
C LEU A 404 24.79 -3.46 -3.14
N TYR A 405 24.36 -4.71 -3.09
CA TYR A 405 23.02 -5.13 -3.47
C TYR A 405 22.23 -5.51 -2.25
N PHE A 406 21.03 -4.97 -2.14
CA PHE A 406 20.09 -5.28 -1.07
C PHE A 406 18.83 -5.86 -1.67
N SER A 407 18.46 -7.04 -1.19
CA SER A 407 17.17 -7.65 -1.47
C SER A 407 16.44 -7.83 -0.16
N GLY A 408 15.18 -7.42 -0.11
CA GLY A 408 14.39 -7.53 1.11
C GLY A 408 12.92 -7.68 0.82
N ASN A 409 12.21 -8.19 1.82
CA ASN A 409 10.76 -8.34 1.81
C ASN A 409 10.18 -7.45 2.90
N ILE A 410 9.17 -6.66 2.55
CA ILE A 410 8.35 -5.91 3.49
C ILE A 410 6.95 -6.52 3.56
N SER A 411 6.36 -6.54 4.75
CA SER A 411 5.02 -7.06 4.97
C SER A 411 4.22 -6.18 5.92
N ASP A 412 2.95 -5.97 5.63
CA ASP A 412 2.01 -5.16 6.41
C ASP A 412 0.58 -5.69 6.26
N ASP A 413 -0.30 -5.41 7.21
CA ASP A 413 -1.69 -5.87 7.24
C ASP A 413 -2.64 -4.96 6.44
N HIS A 414 -2.27 -3.70 6.19
CA HIS A 414 -3.11 -2.70 5.53
C HIS A 414 -2.44 -1.99 4.34
N GLY A 415 -1.12 -2.03 4.25
CA GLY A 415 -0.32 -1.59 3.11
C GLY A 415 0.78 -0.58 3.49
N PHE A 416 1.57 -0.16 2.50
CA PHE A 416 2.76 0.67 2.74
C PHE A 416 2.57 2.12 2.27
N SER A 417 3.11 3.09 3.02
CA SER A 417 3.20 4.48 2.56
C SER A 417 4.55 4.79 1.90
N ALA A 418 5.66 4.32 2.47
CA ALA A 418 7.00 4.58 1.99
C ALA A 418 8.03 3.53 2.43
N LEU A 419 9.06 3.33 1.61
CA LEU A 419 10.29 2.63 1.98
C LEU A 419 11.47 3.55 1.67
N LYS A 420 12.37 3.73 2.64
CA LYS A 420 13.52 4.61 2.51
C LYS A 420 14.80 3.87 2.90
N PHE A 421 15.84 4.06 2.12
CA PHE A 421 17.21 3.72 2.50
C PHE A 421 17.87 4.97 3.10
N GLN A 422 18.38 4.86 4.33
CA GLN A 422 19.05 5.95 5.03
C GLN A 422 20.47 5.55 5.39
N PHE A 423 21.41 6.49 5.20
CA PHE A 423 22.76 6.33 5.72
C PHE A 423 23.30 7.60 6.36
N ASN A 424 24.07 7.41 7.42
CA ASN A 424 24.69 8.40 8.26
C ASN A 424 26.21 8.33 8.08
N LEU A 425 26.83 9.43 7.67
CA LEU A 425 28.28 9.56 7.59
C LEU A 425 28.83 10.05 8.93
N LYS A 426 29.71 9.26 9.56
CA LYS A 426 30.41 9.62 10.79
C LYS A 426 31.92 9.74 10.55
N GLU A 427 32.52 10.75 11.16
CA GLU A 427 33.97 10.96 11.19
C GLU A 427 34.36 11.30 12.63
N ASN A 428 35.30 10.54 13.21
CA ASN A 428 35.72 10.67 14.61
C ASN A 428 34.55 10.67 15.62
N GLY A 429 33.53 9.83 15.38
CA GLY A 429 32.33 9.72 16.22
C GLY A 429 31.31 10.85 16.08
N LYS A 430 31.57 11.87 15.24
CA LYS A 430 30.63 12.97 14.96
C LYS A 430 29.89 12.72 13.65
N LEU A 431 28.57 12.91 13.67
CA LEU A 431 27.72 12.85 12.49
C LEU A 431 28.01 14.06 11.57
N ILE A 432 28.39 13.79 10.33
CA ILE A 432 28.62 14.81 9.30
C ILE A 432 27.32 15.08 8.53
N THR A 433 26.70 14.01 8.02
CA THR A 433 25.54 14.10 7.12
C THR A 433 24.68 12.85 7.22
N THR A 434 23.39 13.04 6.97
CA THR A 434 22.41 11.95 6.78
C THR A 434 21.83 12.08 5.39
N VAL A 435 21.83 10.99 4.62
CA VAL A 435 21.24 10.94 3.28
C VAL A 435 20.11 9.93 3.28
N SER A 436 18.97 10.32 2.70
CA SER A 436 17.79 9.46 2.56
C SER A 436 17.43 9.29 1.08
N LYS A 437 17.27 8.05 0.63
CA LYS A 437 16.82 7.68 -0.73
C LYS A 437 15.50 6.92 -0.64
N SER A 438 14.49 7.37 -1.40
CA SER A 438 13.19 6.69 -1.48
C SER A 438 13.26 5.48 -2.41
N ILE A 439 12.65 4.38 -2.01
CA ILE A 439 12.52 3.14 -2.79
C ILE A 439 11.04 2.98 -3.16
N PRO A 440 10.70 2.74 -4.43
CA PRO A 440 9.32 2.58 -4.86
C PRO A 440 8.69 1.33 -4.23
N VAL A 441 7.48 1.50 -3.68
CA VAL A 441 6.69 0.41 -3.08
C VAL A 441 5.29 0.36 -3.65
N LYS A 442 4.73 -0.85 -3.72
CA LYS A 442 3.34 -1.08 -4.14
C LYS A 442 2.41 -0.89 -2.93
N LYS A 443 1.78 0.28 -2.83
CA LYS A 443 1.02 0.73 -1.65
C LYS A 443 -0.15 -0.16 -1.23
N ASN A 444 -0.77 -0.87 -2.18
CA ASN A 444 -1.98 -1.67 -1.94
C ASN A 444 -1.71 -3.19 -1.83
N GLN A 445 -0.46 -3.60 -1.64
CA GLN A 445 -0.12 -5.01 -1.41
C GLN A 445 0.26 -5.22 0.06
N LEU A 446 -0.13 -6.37 0.61
CA LEU A 446 0.24 -6.80 1.96
C LEU A 446 1.71 -7.20 2.06
N GLU A 447 2.30 -7.58 0.94
CA GLU A 447 3.72 -7.93 0.83
C GLU A 447 4.31 -7.32 -0.42
N ASN A 448 5.57 -6.90 -0.33
CA ASN A 448 6.31 -6.37 -1.46
C ASN A 448 7.79 -6.69 -1.31
N SER A 449 8.35 -7.38 -2.29
CA SER A 449 9.80 -7.61 -2.38
C SER A 449 10.45 -6.39 -3.04
N PHE A 450 11.61 -5.96 -2.55
CA PHE A 450 12.34 -4.84 -3.13
C PHE A 450 13.79 -5.22 -3.41
N PHE A 451 14.33 -4.62 -4.47
CA PHE A 451 15.74 -4.68 -4.82
C PHE A 451 16.31 -3.28 -4.86
N PHE A 452 17.39 -3.06 -4.11
CA PHE A 452 18.06 -1.77 -4.05
C PHE A 452 19.54 -1.94 -4.33
N PHE A 453 20.04 -1.17 -5.30
CA PHE A 453 21.46 -1.08 -5.60
C PHE A 453 22.01 0.21 -5.01
N TRP A 454 23.03 0.07 -4.17
CA TRP A 454 23.78 1.20 -3.65
C TRP A 454 25.17 1.22 -4.25
N ASP A 455 25.42 2.25 -5.06
CA ASP A 455 26.76 2.61 -5.50
C ASP A 455 27.41 3.51 -4.44
N LEU A 456 28.50 3.04 -3.82
CA LEU A 456 29.28 3.83 -2.87
C LEU A 456 30.05 4.97 -3.55
N LYS A 457 30.23 4.94 -4.88
CA LYS A 457 30.87 6.05 -5.64
C LYS A 457 30.02 7.32 -5.60
N ASP A 458 28.69 7.16 -5.63
CA ASP A 458 27.74 8.28 -5.57
C ASP A 458 27.72 9.00 -4.20
N ALA A 459 28.23 8.34 -3.15
CA ALA A 459 28.07 8.81 -1.77
C ALA A 459 29.18 9.78 -1.32
N LEU A 460 30.17 10.12 -2.17
CA LEU A 460 31.28 11.03 -1.87
C LEU A 460 32.00 10.72 -0.54
N ILE A 461 32.07 9.42 -0.18
CA ILE A 461 32.62 8.97 1.09
C ILE A 461 34.15 9.06 1.03
N LYS A 462 34.76 9.73 2.00
CA LYS A 462 36.23 9.81 2.09
C LYS A 462 36.79 8.52 2.69
N PRO A 463 37.99 8.08 2.29
CA PRO A 463 38.68 6.95 2.92
C PRO A 463 38.82 7.17 4.43
N GLY A 464 38.52 6.14 5.25
CA GLY A 464 38.57 6.20 6.71
C GLY A 464 37.29 6.66 7.42
N GLN A 465 36.22 7.01 6.69
CA GLN A 465 34.92 7.34 7.27
C GLN A 465 34.10 6.07 7.59
N VAL A 466 33.25 6.18 8.61
CA VAL A 466 32.32 5.12 9.01
C VAL A 466 30.91 5.47 8.53
N VAL A 467 30.29 4.54 7.81
CA VAL A 467 28.91 4.70 7.32
C VAL A 467 27.97 3.77 8.06
N GLU A 468 27.01 4.34 8.77
CA GLU A 468 25.90 3.58 9.36
C GLU A 468 24.71 3.66 8.42
N TYR A 469 24.13 2.53 8.04
CA TYR A 469 22.97 2.51 7.15
C TYR A 469 21.89 1.54 7.59
N TYR A 470 20.65 1.86 7.23
CA TYR A 470 19.47 1.04 7.49
C TYR A 470 18.36 1.33 6.47
N PHE A 471 17.41 0.42 6.37
CA PHE A 471 16.17 0.60 5.65
C PHE A 471 15.05 0.91 6.64
N GLU A 472 14.15 1.80 6.27
CA GLU A 472 13.01 2.20 7.08
C GLU A 472 11.75 2.10 6.24
N VAL A 473 10.82 1.24 6.66
CA VAL A 473 9.50 1.06 6.04
C VAL A 473 8.45 1.74 6.90
N TRP A 474 7.47 2.35 6.24
CA TRP A 474 6.33 3.02 6.87
C TRP A 474 5.03 2.42 6.35
N ASP A 475 4.12 2.10 7.26
CA ASP A 475 2.75 1.63 6.95
C ASP A 475 1.88 2.77 6.39
N ASN A 476 0.61 2.48 6.11
CA ASN A 476 -0.36 3.46 5.63
C ASN A 476 -1.38 3.90 6.71
N ASP A 477 -1.06 3.73 8.00
CA ASP A 477 -1.93 4.10 9.12
C ASP A 477 -2.30 5.59 9.04
N GLY A 478 -3.61 5.84 8.88
CA GLY A 478 -4.17 7.19 8.78
C GLY A 478 -4.72 7.74 10.09
N PHE A 479 -4.81 6.91 11.15
CA PHE A 479 -5.41 7.28 12.43
C PHE A 479 -4.37 7.88 13.39
N TYR A 480 -3.26 7.17 13.65
CA TYR A 480 -2.13 7.71 14.42
C TYR A 480 -1.07 8.39 13.54
N GLY A 481 -1.20 8.21 12.22
CA GLY A 481 -0.18 8.56 11.24
C GLY A 481 0.75 7.37 10.99
N PRO A 482 1.53 7.39 9.88
CA PRO A 482 2.31 6.24 9.48
C PRO A 482 3.29 5.80 10.57
N LYS A 483 3.27 4.53 10.95
CA LYS A 483 4.24 3.96 11.88
C LYS A 483 5.39 3.35 11.09
N GLY A 484 6.60 3.43 11.65
CA GLY A 484 7.84 3.09 10.95
C GLY A 484 8.63 2.00 11.65
N THR A 485 9.16 1.05 10.88
CA THR A 485 10.07 0.01 11.35
C THR A 485 11.41 0.09 10.63
N LYS A 486 12.51 -0.03 11.38
CA LYS A 486 13.88 -0.01 10.84
C LYS A 486 14.44 -1.42 10.73
N SER A 487 15.19 -1.68 9.66
CA SER A 487 16.02 -2.87 9.53
C SER A 487 17.18 -2.83 10.53
N THR A 488 17.86 -3.97 10.72
CA THR A 488 19.10 -4.03 11.49
C THR A 488 20.09 -2.98 10.99
N LEU A 489 20.64 -2.21 11.93
CA LEU A 489 21.63 -1.18 11.64
C LEU A 489 22.96 -1.85 11.25
N GLN A 490 23.48 -1.49 10.08
CA GLN A 490 24.73 -2.03 9.56
C GLN A 490 25.79 -0.94 9.53
N LEU A 491 27.04 -1.35 9.73
CA LEU A 491 28.19 -0.45 9.79
C LEU A 491 29.18 -0.84 8.70
N LEU A 492 29.51 0.12 7.84
CA LEU A 492 30.46 -0.04 6.76
C LEU A 492 31.66 0.87 7.02
N GLU A 493 32.80 0.24 7.29
CA GLU A 493 34.08 0.94 7.40
C GLU A 493 34.72 1.05 6.01
N VAL A 494 34.93 2.29 5.55
CA VAL A 494 35.63 2.50 4.27
C VAL A 494 37.13 2.40 4.52
N PRO A 495 37.83 1.45 3.88
CA PRO A 495 39.26 1.25 4.10
C PRO A 495 40.07 2.52 3.77
N GLY A 496 41.10 2.79 4.57
CA GLY A 496 42.01 3.92 4.34
C GLY A 496 42.83 3.75 3.04
N GLN A 497 43.41 4.83 2.53
CA GLN A 497 44.21 4.80 1.29
C GLN A 497 45.33 3.76 1.33
N GLN A 498 46.01 3.61 2.47
CA GLN A 498 47.07 2.63 2.67
C GLN A 498 46.56 1.18 2.62
N GLN A 499 45.43 0.89 3.29
CA GLN A 499 44.80 -0.43 3.25
C GLN A 499 44.32 -0.79 1.83
N VAL A 500 43.82 0.20 1.07
CA VAL A 500 43.48 0.03 -0.34
C VAL A 500 44.73 -0.30 -1.16
N ALA A 501 45.82 0.43 -0.97
CA ALA A 501 47.09 0.17 -1.66
C ALA A 501 47.64 -1.22 -1.36
N GLU A 502 47.66 -1.64 -0.09
CA GLU A 502 48.11 -2.99 0.31
C GLU A 502 47.24 -4.10 -0.30
N LYS A 503 45.91 -3.92 -0.31
CA LYS A 503 44.99 -4.89 -0.89
C LYS A 503 45.15 -4.99 -2.41
N LEU A 504 45.39 -3.87 -3.09
CA LEU A 504 45.69 -3.84 -4.52
C LEU A 504 47.04 -4.49 -4.83
N ASP A 505 48.07 -4.25 -4.02
CA ASP A 505 49.38 -4.90 -4.15
C ASP A 505 49.28 -6.42 -3.95
N GLN A 506 48.55 -6.89 -2.92
CA GLN A 506 48.29 -8.32 -2.70
C GLN A 506 47.54 -8.96 -3.87
N SER A 507 46.50 -8.29 -4.38
CA SER A 507 45.75 -8.73 -5.55
C SER A 507 46.63 -8.83 -6.80
N SER A 508 47.53 -7.86 -6.97
CA SER A 508 48.50 -7.83 -8.09
C SER A 508 49.56 -8.92 -7.97
N GLN A 509 50.05 -9.20 -6.76
CA GLN A 509 50.96 -10.33 -6.49
C GLN A 509 50.29 -11.69 -6.76
N ALA A 510 49.04 -11.86 -6.32
CA ALA A 510 48.27 -13.07 -6.60
C ALA A 510 48.07 -13.29 -8.11
N LEU A 511 47.79 -12.21 -8.85
CA LEU A 511 47.69 -12.26 -10.31
C LEU A 511 49.01 -12.69 -10.96
N LYS A 512 50.15 -12.11 -10.56
CA LYS A 512 51.48 -12.50 -11.08
C LYS A 512 51.81 -13.97 -10.80
N GLN A 513 51.62 -14.43 -9.56
CA GLN A 513 51.89 -15.82 -9.18
C GLN A 513 51.01 -16.82 -9.94
N GLN A 514 49.72 -16.52 -10.09
CA GLN A 514 48.82 -17.35 -10.89
C GLN A 514 49.25 -17.35 -12.36
N MET A 515 49.72 -16.21 -12.88
CA MET A 515 50.18 -16.10 -14.26
C MET A 515 51.43 -16.94 -14.51
N GLU A 516 52.43 -16.86 -13.63
CA GLU A 516 53.63 -17.71 -13.67
C GLU A 516 53.29 -19.20 -13.62
N LYS A 517 52.32 -19.59 -12.79
CA LYS A 517 51.83 -20.96 -12.71
C LYS A 517 51.19 -21.41 -14.01
N THR A 518 50.35 -20.58 -14.61
CA THR A 518 49.68 -20.86 -15.90
C THR A 518 50.69 -20.91 -17.05
N ILE A 519 51.71 -20.04 -17.07
CA ILE A 519 52.83 -20.10 -18.03
C ILE A 519 53.58 -21.44 -17.91
N LYS A 520 53.85 -21.90 -16.69
CA LYS A 520 54.48 -23.22 -16.45
C LYS A 520 53.60 -24.37 -16.96
N MET A 521 52.29 -24.32 -16.73
CA MET A 521 51.34 -25.30 -17.24
C MET A 521 51.33 -25.33 -18.77
N ALA A 522 51.21 -24.17 -19.43
CA ALA A 522 51.27 -24.07 -20.89
C ALA A 522 52.58 -24.66 -21.45
N GLY A 523 53.71 -24.39 -20.80
CA GLY A 523 55.00 -24.98 -21.16
C GLY A 523 55.12 -26.49 -20.91
N GLN A 524 54.40 -27.05 -19.93
CA GLN A 524 54.33 -28.50 -19.73
C GLN A 524 53.50 -29.16 -20.83
N VAL A 525 52.33 -28.60 -21.13
CA VAL A 525 51.46 -29.09 -22.20
C VAL A 525 52.19 -29.02 -23.55
N GLU A 526 52.85 -27.90 -23.87
CA GLU A 526 53.70 -27.74 -25.06
C GLU A 526 54.70 -28.92 -25.20
N LYS A 527 55.48 -29.20 -24.15
CA LYS A 527 56.52 -30.23 -24.17
C LYS A 527 55.94 -31.64 -24.30
N GLU A 528 54.84 -31.92 -23.60
CA GLU A 528 54.18 -33.22 -23.63
C GLU A 528 53.50 -33.48 -24.97
N SER A 529 52.81 -32.47 -25.55
CA SER A 529 52.25 -32.54 -26.90
C SER A 529 53.33 -32.83 -27.94
N LYS A 530 54.47 -32.14 -27.86
CA LYS A 530 55.62 -32.39 -28.76
C LYS A 530 56.13 -33.82 -28.64
N LYS A 531 56.40 -34.28 -27.41
CA LYS A 531 56.92 -35.63 -27.15
C LYS A 531 55.97 -36.71 -27.67
N LEU A 532 54.66 -36.53 -27.47
CA LEU A 532 53.65 -37.46 -27.99
C LEU A 532 53.57 -37.43 -29.51
N ALA A 533 53.58 -36.25 -30.13
CA ALA A 533 53.60 -36.12 -31.58
C ALA A 533 54.83 -36.81 -32.21
N GLU A 534 56.01 -36.64 -31.62
CA GLU A 534 57.25 -37.32 -32.03
C GLU A 534 57.15 -38.84 -31.86
N THR A 535 56.64 -39.31 -30.71
CA THR A 535 56.47 -40.75 -30.43
C THR A 535 55.51 -41.44 -31.41
N LEU A 536 54.52 -40.71 -31.93
CA LEU A 536 53.56 -41.24 -32.89
C LEU A 536 54.08 -41.31 -34.33
N LEU A 537 55.19 -40.63 -34.68
CA LEU A 537 55.77 -40.69 -36.02
C LEU A 537 56.17 -42.13 -36.39
N ASP A 538 56.78 -42.85 -35.44
CA ASP A 538 57.34 -44.18 -35.66
C ASP A 538 56.33 -45.32 -35.49
N LYS A 539 55.10 -45.02 -35.07
CA LYS A 539 54.06 -46.03 -34.78
C LYS A 539 53.14 -46.26 -35.99
N LYS A 540 52.53 -47.44 -36.09
CA LYS A 540 51.49 -47.72 -37.11
C LYS A 540 50.07 -47.39 -36.65
N GLN A 541 49.80 -47.47 -35.34
CA GLN A 541 48.49 -47.23 -34.74
C GLN A 541 48.63 -46.74 -33.29
N LEU A 542 47.58 -46.12 -32.75
CA LEU A 542 47.53 -45.68 -31.35
C LEU A 542 47.39 -46.89 -30.42
N THR A 543 48.32 -47.07 -29.48
CA THR A 543 48.20 -48.09 -28.43
C THR A 543 47.32 -47.62 -27.28
N PHE A 544 46.91 -48.53 -26.39
CA PHE A 544 46.16 -48.17 -25.19
C PHE A 544 46.94 -47.17 -24.29
N ASP A 545 48.24 -47.36 -24.17
CA ASP A 545 49.10 -46.45 -23.40
C ASP A 545 49.17 -45.06 -24.05
N ASP A 546 49.28 -44.98 -25.38
CA ASP A 546 49.23 -43.70 -26.11
C ASP A 546 47.91 -42.97 -25.86
N LYS A 547 46.77 -43.68 -25.96
CA LYS A 547 45.44 -43.09 -25.70
C LYS A 547 45.32 -42.58 -24.27
N LYS A 548 45.87 -43.31 -23.29
CA LYS A 548 45.89 -42.88 -21.89
C LYS A 548 46.74 -41.62 -21.70
N GLN A 549 47.93 -41.56 -22.29
CA GLN A 549 48.81 -40.38 -22.21
C GLN A 549 48.16 -39.15 -22.88
N ILE A 550 47.52 -39.33 -24.03
CA ILE A 550 46.78 -38.24 -24.69
C ILE A 550 45.59 -37.80 -23.85
N SER A 551 44.82 -38.73 -23.24
CA SER A 551 43.72 -38.36 -22.34
C SER A 551 44.21 -37.51 -21.14
N GLN A 552 45.34 -37.89 -20.54
CA GLN A 552 45.95 -37.11 -19.45
C GLN A 552 46.39 -35.72 -19.92
N LEU A 553 46.89 -35.60 -21.15
CA LEU A 553 47.24 -34.32 -21.75
C LEU A 553 46.01 -33.44 -22.00
N LEU A 554 44.90 -34.02 -22.46
CA LEU A 554 43.63 -33.30 -22.67
C LEU A 554 43.08 -32.78 -21.33
N ASP A 555 43.21 -33.53 -20.25
CA ASP A 555 42.81 -33.07 -18.91
C ASP A 555 43.70 -31.91 -18.43
N LYS A 556 45.02 -31.98 -18.65
CA LYS A 556 45.93 -30.85 -18.38
C LYS A 556 45.59 -29.62 -19.21
N GLN A 557 45.20 -29.78 -20.47
CA GLN A 557 44.75 -28.67 -21.33
C GLN A 557 43.47 -28.03 -20.77
N LYS A 558 42.49 -28.81 -20.32
CA LYS A 558 41.28 -28.26 -19.67
C LYS A 558 41.61 -27.50 -18.38
N GLN A 559 42.57 -28.00 -17.59
CA GLN A 559 43.06 -27.28 -16.41
C GLN A 559 43.71 -25.95 -16.79
N LEU A 560 44.51 -25.93 -17.86
CA LEU A 560 45.11 -24.72 -18.40
C LEU A 560 44.05 -23.71 -18.86
N GLU A 561 43.02 -24.16 -19.60
CA GLU A 561 41.91 -23.31 -20.03
C GLU A 561 41.18 -22.65 -18.86
N ASN A 562 40.87 -23.44 -17.81
CA ASN A 562 40.26 -22.92 -16.60
C ASN A 562 41.18 -21.90 -15.89
N ALA A 563 42.48 -22.19 -15.79
CA ALA A 563 43.45 -21.29 -15.18
C ALA A 563 43.58 -19.96 -15.94
N VAL A 564 43.54 -19.97 -17.28
CA VAL A 564 43.52 -18.73 -18.07
C VAL A 564 42.21 -17.95 -17.90
N GLN A 565 41.06 -18.64 -17.82
CA GLN A 565 39.78 -17.97 -17.54
C GLN A 565 39.77 -17.34 -16.14
N GLU A 566 40.34 -18.01 -15.13
CA GLU A 566 40.54 -17.44 -13.79
C GLU A 566 41.45 -16.21 -13.83
N LEU A 567 42.55 -16.25 -14.59
CA LEU A 567 43.44 -15.10 -14.77
C LEU A 567 42.72 -13.91 -15.39
N LYS A 568 41.91 -14.14 -16.43
CA LYS A 568 41.11 -13.09 -17.04
C LYS A 568 40.17 -12.44 -16.03
N ASN A 569 39.44 -13.25 -15.25
CA ASN A 569 38.53 -12.75 -14.23
C ASN A 569 39.28 -11.99 -13.11
N LEU A 570 40.45 -12.48 -12.71
CA LEU A 570 41.28 -11.85 -11.68
C LEU A 570 41.86 -10.52 -12.17
N ASN A 571 42.29 -10.45 -13.43
CA ASN A 571 42.74 -9.21 -14.06
C ASN A 571 41.58 -8.19 -14.17
N GLU A 572 40.41 -8.59 -14.66
CA GLU A 572 39.22 -7.71 -14.72
C GLU A 572 38.84 -7.16 -13.35
N LYS A 573 38.85 -8.01 -12.32
CA LYS A 573 38.62 -7.61 -10.93
C LYS A 573 39.66 -6.60 -10.45
N ASN A 574 40.94 -6.84 -10.74
CA ASN A 574 42.02 -5.94 -10.33
C ASN A 574 41.93 -4.59 -11.06
N THR A 575 41.67 -4.59 -12.37
CA THR A 575 41.41 -3.38 -13.17
C THR A 575 40.26 -2.56 -12.61
N LEU A 576 39.11 -3.19 -12.36
CA LEU A 576 37.95 -2.52 -11.75
C LEU A 576 38.31 -1.93 -10.39
N GLN A 577 38.95 -2.69 -9.49
CA GLN A 577 39.35 -2.16 -8.18
C GLN A 577 40.31 -0.96 -8.30
N LYS A 578 41.20 -0.95 -9.29
CA LYS A 578 42.11 0.18 -9.54
C LYS A 578 41.35 1.42 -10.04
N GLU A 579 40.41 1.24 -10.96
CA GLU A 579 39.52 2.31 -11.47
C GLU A 579 38.62 2.88 -10.37
N GLU A 580 37.99 2.00 -9.57
CA GLU A 580 37.10 2.40 -8.48
C GLU A 580 37.77 3.26 -7.43
N ASN A 581 39.07 3.00 -7.19
CA ASN A 581 39.87 3.73 -6.22
C ASN A 581 40.65 4.90 -6.84
N ASN A 582 40.37 5.27 -8.09
CA ASN A 582 41.05 6.34 -8.83
C ASN A 582 42.59 6.18 -8.87
N THR A 583 43.08 4.95 -8.72
CA THR A 583 44.52 4.64 -8.77
C THR A 583 45.02 4.45 -10.19
N LEU A 584 44.10 4.26 -11.16
CA LEU A 584 44.39 4.14 -12.58
C LEU A 584 44.23 5.50 -13.26
N LYS A 585 45.34 6.21 -13.50
CA LYS A 585 45.33 7.51 -14.21
C LYS A 585 45.09 7.32 -15.72
N GLN A 586 44.62 8.37 -16.41
CA GLN A 586 44.29 8.33 -17.84
C GLN A 586 45.41 7.76 -18.74
N GLU A 587 46.67 8.08 -18.45
CA GLU A 587 47.83 7.59 -19.22
C GLU A 587 48.04 6.07 -19.02
N MET A 588 47.76 5.55 -17.82
CA MET A 588 47.90 4.12 -17.48
C MET A 588 46.69 3.29 -17.93
N ALA A 589 45.55 3.93 -18.13
CA ALA A 589 44.33 3.27 -18.59
C ALA A 589 44.46 2.71 -20.01
N GLU A 590 45.23 3.36 -20.89
CA GLU A 590 45.48 2.87 -22.25
C GLU A 590 46.33 1.59 -22.22
N LYS A 591 47.39 1.56 -21.41
CA LYS A 591 48.23 0.36 -21.22
C LYS A 591 47.45 -0.79 -20.58
N GLN A 592 46.61 -0.50 -19.57
CA GLN A 592 45.75 -1.52 -18.97
C GLN A 592 44.75 -2.10 -19.98
N LYS A 593 44.15 -1.26 -20.84
CA LYS A 593 43.26 -1.74 -21.92
C LYS A 593 43.99 -2.64 -22.92
N GLN A 594 45.26 -2.35 -23.22
CA GLN A 594 46.07 -3.22 -24.07
C GLN A 594 46.28 -4.58 -23.42
N ILE A 595 46.64 -4.63 -22.13
CA ILE A 595 46.75 -5.87 -21.35
C ILE A 595 45.42 -6.64 -21.37
N ASP A 596 44.29 -5.96 -21.15
CA ASP A 596 42.96 -6.58 -21.19
C ASP A 596 42.62 -7.17 -22.57
N ASN A 597 43.02 -6.50 -23.65
CA ASN A 597 42.86 -6.99 -25.01
C ASN A 597 43.76 -8.21 -25.28
N LEU A 598 45.00 -8.22 -24.77
CA LEU A 598 45.88 -9.38 -24.85
C LEU A 598 45.23 -10.58 -24.17
N PHE A 599 44.69 -10.44 -22.95
CA PHE A 599 43.97 -11.50 -22.24
C PHE A 599 42.78 -12.07 -23.02
N LYS A 600 42.02 -11.23 -23.75
CA LYS A 600 40.91 -11.70 -24.59
C LYS A 600 41.36 -12.57 -25.74
N ASN A 601 42.59 -12.39 -26.21
CA ASN A 601 43.14 -13.08 -27.37
C ASN A 601 44.04 -14.28 -26.98
N VAL A 602 44.32 -14.51 -25.69
CA VAL A 602 45.15 -15.66 -25.24
C VAL A 602 44.48 -17.00 -25.52
N LEU A 603 43.16 -17.13 -25.29
CA LEU A 603 42.39 -18.34 -25.58
C LEU A 603 41.41 -18.08 -26.73
N ASN A 604 41.64 -18.73 -27.86
CA ASN A 604 40.75 -18.70 -29.02
C ASN A 604 39.78 -19.91 -29.02
N ASP A 605 38.61 -19.76 -29.64
CA ASP A 605 37.58 -20.82 -29.78
C ASP A 605 38.11 -22.09 -30.47
N GLN A 606 39.24 -21.97 -31.20
CA GLN A 606 39.93 -23.07 -31.86
C GLN A 606 40.44 -24.13 -30.87
N THR A 607 40.78 -23.74 -29.63
CA THR A 607 41.30 -24.66 -28.60
C THR A 607 40.26 -25.71 -28.19
N LYS A 608 38.98 -25.31 -28.02
CA LYS A 608 37.88 -26.23 -27.68
C LYS A 608 37.59 -27.22 -28.80
N ALA A 609 37.57 -26.74 -30.05
CA ALA A 609 37.38 -27.58 -31.22
C ALA A 609 38.52 -28.61 -31.38
N LEU A 610 39.75 -28.22 -31.02
CA LEU A 610 40.92 -29.10 -31.05
C LEU A 610 40.81 -30.22 -30.00
N LEU A 611 40.33 -29.93 -28.79
CA LEU A 611 40.04 -30.94 -27.75
C LEU A 611 39.02 -31.99 -28.23
N GLU A 612 37.87 -31.54 -28.73
CA GLU A 612 36.81 -32.43 -29.24
C GLU A 612 37.31 -33.27 -30.41
N LYS A 613 38.08 -32.67 -31.31
CA LYS A 613 38.66 -33.34 -32.46
C LYS A 613 39.67 -34.41 -32.04
N LEU A 614 40.58 -34.11 -31.11
CA LEU A 614 41.54 -35.09 -30.59
C LEU A 614 40.83 -36.27 -29.91
N GLN A 615 39.78 -36.01 -29.13
CA GLN A 615 38.95 -37.05 -28.50
C GLN A 615 38.36 -38.00 -29.57
N LYS A 616 37.75 -37.43 -30.61
CA LYS A 616 37.14 -38.20 -31.70
C LYS A 616 38.18 -38.99 -32.51
N LEU A 617 39.35 -38.42 -32.76
CA LEU A 617 40.43 -39.08 -33.51
C LEU A 617 41.05 -40.24 -32.72
N MET A 618 41.14 -40.13 -31.39
CA MET A 618 41.53 -41.23 -30.51
C MET A 618 40.53 -42.39 -30.54
N ASP A 619 39.23 -42.08 -30.52
CA ASP A 619 38.17 -43.09 -30.59
C ASP A 619 38.16 -43.80 -31.96
N GLN A 620 38.40 -43.04 -33.03
CA GLN A 620 38.52 -43.54 -34.40
C GLN A 620 39.87 -44.22 -34.71
N ASN A 621 40.79 -44.26 -33.74
CA ASN A 621 42.14 -44.81 -33.88
C ASN A 621 42.97 -44.19 -35.03
N ASN A 622 42.72 -42.93 -35.37
CA ASN A 622 43.36 -42.26 -36.51
C ASN A 622 44.70 -41.64 -36.09
N LYS A 623 45.79 -42.42 -36.21
CA LYS A 623 47.14 -42.00 -35.76
C LYS A 623 47.63 -40.73 -36.45
N ASP A 624 47.57 -40.67 -37.78
CA ASP A 624 48.23 -39.58 -38.53
C ASP A 624 47.55 -38.24 -38.28
N GLN A 625 46.21 -38.22 -38.23
CA GLN A 625 45.49 -37.00 -37.85
C GLN A 625 45.70 -36.64 -36.38
N THR A 626 45.78 -37.62 -35.47
CA THR A 626 46.06 -37.36 -34.05
C THR A 626 47.45 -36.73 -33.87
N GLN A 627 48.46 -37.22 -34.59
CA GLN A 627 49.82 -36.67 -34.57
C GLN A 627 49.84 -35.21 -35.08
N GLN A 628 49.10 -34.91 -36.15
CA GLN A 628 48.98 -33.55 -36.67
C GLN A 628 48.29 -32.62 -35.69
N GLU A 629 47.19 -33.04 -35.06
CA GLU A 629 46.49 -32.22 -34.06
C GLU A 629 47.30 -32.04 -32.76
N LEU A 630 48.10 -33.02 -32.34
CA LEU A 630 49.06 -32.85 -31.24
C LEU A 630 50.17 -31.83 -31.57
N SER A 631 50.60 -31.79 -32.84
CA SER A 631 51.58 -30.79 -33.30
C SER A 631 51.00 -29.38 -33.31
N LYS A 632 49.72 -29.23 -33.68
CA LYS A 632 48.98 -27.96 -33.55
C LYS A 632 48.82 -27.57 -32.09
N MET A 633 48.43 -28.51 -31.23
CA MET A 633 48.30 -28.30 -29.78
C MET A 633 49.61 -27.80 -29.16
N GLN A 634 50.76 -28.35 -29.58
CA GLN A 634 52.06 -27.85 -29.16
C GLN A 634 52.25 -26.37 -29.55
N MET A 635 51.95 -26.02 -30.81
CA MET A 635 52.10 -24.65 -31.31
C MET A 635 51.17 -23.66 -30.61
N ASP A 636 49.90 -24.05 -30.42
CA ASP A 636 48.90 -23.25 -29.73
C ASP A 636 49.33 -22.98 -28.28
N ASN A 637 49.79 -24.02 -27.56
CA ASN A 637 50.28 -23.85 -26.19
C ASN A 637 51.58 -23.06 -26.08
N LYS A 638 52.47 -23.15 -27.08
CA LYS A 638 53.64 -22.27 -27.17
C LYS A 638 53.21 -20.81 -27.34
N SER A 639 52.17 -20.56 -28.15
CA SER A 639 51.60 -19.21 -28.32
C SER A 639 50.98 -18.70 -27.01
N VAL A 640 50.14 -19.50 -26.34
CA VAL A 640 49.54 -19.17 -25.04
C VAL A 640 50.61 -18.83 -24.01
N LYS A 641 51.64 -19.67 -23.89
CA LYS A 641 52.76 -19.44 -22.99
C LYS A 641 53.46 -18.12 -23.29
N ASN A 642 53.76 -17.86 -24.57
CA ASN A 642 54.46 -16.67 -25.00
C ASN A 642 53.65 -15.40 -24.74
N GLU A 643 52.34 -15.41 -25.03
CA GLU A 643 51.44 -14.29 -24.77
C GLU A 643 51.25 -14.04 -23.28
N LEU A 644 51.09 -15.08 -22.45
CA LEU A 644 51.00 -14.91 -20.99
C LEU A 644 52.29 -14.33 -20.40
N ASP A 645 53.46 -14.77 -20.87
CA ASP A 645 54.75 -14.25 -20.42
C ASP A 645 54.96 -12.78 -20.87
N ARG A 646 54.49 -12.44 -22.07
CA ARG A 646 54.41 -11.05 -22.53
C ARG A 646 53.49 -10.20 -21.66
N ILE A 647 52.30 -10.69 -21.37
CA ILE A 647 51.33 -10.02 -20.49
C ILE A 647 51.95 -9.80 -19.11
N LEU A 648 52.64 -10.81 -18.56
CA LEU A 648 53.31 -10.72 -17.27
C LEU A 648 54.34 -9.59 -17.25
N GLU A 649 55.17 -9.49 -18.29
CA GLU A 649 56.20 -8.47 -18.37
C GLU A 649 55.62 -7.05 -18.52
N LEU A 650 54.63 -6.89 -19.41
CA LEU A 650 53.90 -5.62 -19.55
C LEU A 650 53.18 -5.22 -18.25
N TYR A 651 52.65 -6.20 -17.51
CA TYR A 651 51.99 -5.97 -16.24
C TYR A 651 52.97 -5.55 -15.14
N LYS A 652 54.15 -6.17 -15.05
CA LYS A 652 55.22 -5.74 -14.14
C LYS A 652 55.68 -4.32 -14.45
N GLN A 653 55.86 -3.98 -15.72
CA GLN A 653 56.22 -2.63 -16.15
C GLN A 653 55.12 -1.63 -15.74
N LEU A 654 53.85 -1.97 -15.96
CA LEU A 654 52.72 -1.15 -15.54
C LEU A 654 52.70 -0.94 -14.01
N GLU A 655 52.98 -1.98 -13.23
CA GLU A 655 53.02 -1.92 -11.77
C GLU A 655 54.15 -1.02 -11.26
N PHE A 656 55.33 -1.09 -11.88
CA PHE A 656 56.46 -0.22 -11.59
C PHE A 656 56.12 1.25 -11.91
N GLU A 657 55.64 1.53 -13.13
CA GLU A 657 55.26 2.88 -13.55
C GLU A 657 54.13 3.47 -12.67
N GLN A 658 53.14 2.65 -12.30
CA GLN A 658 52.05 3.06 -11.42
C GLN A 658 52.57 3.40 -10.03
N GLY A 659 53.42 2.55 -9.46
CA GLY A 659 54.03 2.81 -8.15
C GLY A 659 54.93 4.04 -8.17
N LEU A 660 55.72 4.25 -9.23
CA LEU A 660 56.56 5.42 -9.41
C LEU A 660 55.71 6.69 -9.44
N LYS A 661 54.64 6.70 -10.24
CA LYS A 661 53.75 7.86 -10.34
C LYS A 661 53.04 8.15 -9.02
N ASN A 662 52.52 7.13 -8.34
CA ASN A 662 51.88 7.28 -7.03
C ASN A 662 52.87 7.86 -5.99
N THR A 663 54.12 7.40 -6.01
CA THR A 663 55.18 7.90 -5.13
C THR A 663 55.47 9.38 -5.39
N VAL A 664 55.58 9.78 -6.67
CA VAL A 664 55.73 11.18 -7.09
C VAL A 664 54.56 12.04 -6.62
N ASP A 665 53.32 11.57 -6.79
CA ASP A 665 52.13 12.35 -6.39
C ASP A 665 52.05 12.50 -4.87
N ARG A 666 52.33 11.43 -4.11
CA ARG A 666 52.39 11.47 -2.65
C ARG A 666 53.50 12.39 -2.15
N LEU A 667 54.66 12.41 -2.80
CA LEU A 667 55.73 13.36 -2.49
C LEU A 667 55.27 14.81 -2.70
N LYS A 668 54.56 15.09 -3.82
CA LYS A 668 53.99 16.43 -4.08
C LYS A 668 52.91 16.82 -3.07
N GLU A 669 52.06 15.87 -2.68
CA GLU A 669 51.03 16.10 -1.66
C GLU A 669 51.66 16.35 -0.29
N LEU A 670 52.59 15.51 0.13
CA LEU A 670 53.32 15.66 1.39
C LEU A 670 54.13 16.96 1.42
N ALA A 671 54.75 17.36 0.30
CA ALA A 671 55.41 18.66 0.18
C ALA A 671 54.43 19.81 0.45
N LYS A 672 53.22 19.77 -0.11
CA LYS A 672 52.17 20.78 0.14
C LYS A 672 51.69 20.77 1.59
N GLU A 673 51.50 19.60 2.19
CA GLU A 673 51.12 19.50 3.60
C GLU A 673 52.23 20.05 4.51
N GLN A 674 53.48 19.77 4.18
CA GLN A 674 54.65 20.28 4.88
C GLN A 674 54.78 21.81 4.75
N GLN A 675 54.46 22.40 3.59
CA GLN A 675 54.34 23.87 3.41
C GLN A 675 53.19 24.46 4.22
N SER A 676 52.03 23.79 4.24
CA SER A 676 50.87 24.19 5.07
C SER A 676 51.25 24.20 6.55
N GLN A 677 51.99 23.17 7.00
CA GLN A 677 52.50 23.10 8.35
C GLN A 677 53.51 24.21 8.66
N ALA A 678 54.42 24.53 7.73
CA ALA A 678 55.34 25.66 7.87
C ALA A 678 54.62 27.00 8.08
N LYS A 679 53.53 27.23 7.34
CA LYS A 679 52.67 28.43 7.49
C LYS A 679 51.97 28.46 8.86
N LYS A 680 51.47 27.31 9.34
CA LYS A 680 50.84 27.20 10.66
C LYS A 680 51.84 27.40 11.80
N SER A 681 53.04 26.83 11.70
CA SER A 681 54.13 27.02 12.67
C SER A 681 54.58 28.48 12.74
N SER A 682 54.49 29.23 11.64
CA SER A 682 54.79 30.66 11.59
C SER A 682 53.70 31.54 12.24
N SER A 683 52.50 31.00 12.48
CA SER A 683 51.38 31.74 13.08
C SER A 683 51.46 31.75 14.62
N PRO A 684 51.25 32.90 15.29
CA PRO A 684 51.28 33.00 16.75
C PRO A 684 50.23 32.15 17.48
N GLN A 685 49.11 31.81 16.82
CA GLN A 685 47.90 31.25 17.42
C GLN A 685 47.84 29.71 17.44
N ALA A 686 48.78 29.00 16.81
CA ALA A 686 48.74 27.54 16.72
C ALA A 686 49.23 26.83 18.01
N PRO A 687 48.46 25.88 18.58
CA PRO A 687 48.89 25.08 19.74
C PRO A 687 50.15 24.26 19.44
N LEU A 688 51.11 24.25 20.38
CA LEU A 688 52.39 23.54 20.17
C LEU A 688 52.20 22.02 20.04
N ASN A 689 51.27 21.43 20.80
CA ASN A 689 50.99 19.99 20.75
C ASN A 689 50.43 19.55 19.39
N ASP A 690 49.52 20.34 18.81
CA ASP A 690 48.96 20.06 17.47
C ASP A 690 50.05 20.15 16.40
N LEU A 691 50.97 21.12 16.52
CA LEU A 691 52.10 21.26 15.60
C LEU A 691 53.06 20.07 15.67
N LYS A 692 53.35 19.57 16.87
CA LYS A 692 54.18 18.37 17.08
C LYS A 692 53.51 17.12 16.52
N SER A 693 52.24 16.87 16.90
CA SER A 693 51.49 15.71 16.44
C SER A 693 51.39 15.67 14.91
N LYS A 694 51.11 16.81 14.27
CA LYS A 694 51.04 16.86 12.80
C LYS A 694 52.42 16.69 12.15
N GLN A 695 53.48 17.21 12.76
CA GLN A 695 54.84 16.99 12.25
C GLN A 695 55.26 15.52 12.33
N GLU A 696 54.96 14.83 13.44
CA GLU A 696 55.22 13.39 13.59
C GLU A 696 54.44 12.57 12.54
N GLU A 697 53.20 12.96 12.25
CA GLU A 697 52.39 12.32 11.20
C GLU A 697 53.03 12.51 9.80
N LEU A 698 53.49 13.72 9.47
CA LEU A 698 54.19 14.00 8.22
C LEU A 698 55.51 13.22 8.10
N SER A 699 56.21 13.03 9.21
CA SER A 699 57.44 12.25 9.25
C SER A 699 57.21 10.76 9.08
N ARG A 700 56.16 10.21 9.69
CA ARG A 700 55.73 8.82 9.44
C ARG A 700 55.31 8.61 7.99
N SER A 701 54.52 9.52 7.43
CA SER A 701 54.12 9.48 6.01
C SER A 701 55.32 9.51 5.06
N PHE A 702 56.36 10.29 5.38
CA PHE A 702 57.59 10.30 4.57
C PHE A 702 58.38 8.98 4.69
N ASP A 703 58.49 8.42 5.89
CA ASP A 703 59.15 7.13 6.10
C ASP A 703 58.45 5.99 5.33
N GLU A 704 57.14 6.08 5.14
CA GLU A 704 56.40 5.16 4.26
C GLU A 704 56.77 5.35 2.78
N ILE A 705 56.79 6.58 2.29
CA ILE A 705 57.22 6.88 0.90
C ILE A 705 58.64 6.36 0.66
N LYS A 706 59.54 6.46 1.65
CA LYS A 706 60.90 5.91 1.57
C LYS A 706 60.90 4.38 1.40
N LYS A 707 60.05 3.66 2.14
CA LYS A 707 59.87 2.22 1.96
C LYS A 707 59.27 1.88 0.61
N GLU A 708 58.36 2.70 0.08
CA GLU A 708 57.79 2.54 -1.26
C GLU A 708 58.83 2.73 -2.36
N MET A 709 59.73 3.71 -2.23
CA MET A 709 60.87 3.89 -3.15
C MET A 709 61.82 2.69 -3.15
N GLN A 710 62.06 2.07 -1.98
CA GLN A 710 62.82 0.81 -1.90
C GLN A 710 62.10 -0.36 -2.57
N LYS A 711 60.79 -0.50 -2.35
CA LYS A 711 59.98 -1.52 -3.05
C LYS A 711 59.93 -1.29 -4.56
N LEU A 712 59.97 -0.04 -5.02
CA LEU A 712 60.04 0.28 -6.45
C LEU A 712 61.33 -0.23 -7.08
N GLU A 713 62.45 -0.10 -6.38
CA GLU A 713 63.73 -0.68 -6.81
C GLU A 713 63.62 -2.21 -6.94
N GLU A 714 63.03 -2.89 -5.96
CA GLU A 714 62.78 -4.35 -6.04
C GLU A 714 61.88 -4.73 -7.21
N LYS A 715 60.78 -3.98 -7.44
CA LYS A 715 59.86 -4.20 -8.57
C LYS A 715 60.58 -3.96 -9.91
N ASN A 716 61.45 -2.96 -9.98
CA ASN A 716 62.26 -2.67 -11.17
C ASN A 716 63.25 -3.80 -11.48
N GLN A 717 63.87 -4.39 -10.45
CA GLN A 717 64.79 -5.52 -10.60
C GLN A 717 64.11 -6.84 -10.99
N GLN A 718 62.79 -6.96 -10.81
CA GLN A 718 62.00 -8.12 -11.25
C GLN A 718 61.65 -8.11 -12.74
N LEU A 719 61.90 -7.00 -13.43
CA LEU A 719 61.76 -6.88 -14.88
C LEU A 719 62.89 -7.64 -15.57
N GLU A 720 62.62 -8.24 -16.73
CA GLU A 720 63.65 -8.88 -17.56
C GLU A 720 64.70 -7.86 -18.03
N ARG A 721 64.27 -6.61 -18.26
CA ARG A 721 65.13 -5.46 -18.50
C ARG A 721 64.74 -4.33 -17.54
N PRO A 722 65.44 -4.17 -16.42
CA PRO A 722 65.17 -3.09 -15.48
C PRO A 722 65.27 -1.71 -16.13
N ASN A 723 64.37 -0.81 -15.75
CA ASN A 723 64.46 0.59 -16.14
C ASN A 723 65.69 1.25 -15.48
N PRO A 724 66.26 2.32 -16.05
CA PRO A 724 67.30 3.15 -15.43
C PRO A 724 66.78 3.98 -14.24
N TYR A 725 66.10 3.32 -13.30
CA TYR A 725 65.70 3.90 -12.03
C TYR A 725 66.82 3.75 -11.01
N GLN A 726 67.11 4.82 -10.28
CA GLN A 726 68.04 4.79 -9.15
C GLN A 726 67.31 5.34 -7.93
N ASN A 727 67.18 4.51 -6.90
CA ASN A 727 66.59 4.93 -5.64
C ASN A 727 67.33 6.17 -5.06
N PRO A 728 66.66 7.33 -4.91
CA PRO A 728 67.28 8.58 -4.47
C PRO A 728 67.48 8.62 -2.95
N GLU A 729 68.34 7.74 -2.43
CA GLU A 729 68.56 7.60 -0.98
C GLU A 729 69.16 8.86 -0.34
N LYS A 730 70.04 9.57 -1.05
CA LYS A 730 70.70 10.78 -0.54
C LYS A 730 69.69 11.91 -0.30
N GLU A 731 68.83 12.16 -1.29
CA GLU A 731 67.75 13.13 -1.22
C GLU A 731 66.74 12.71 -0.14
N SER A 732 66.43 11.42 -0.04
CA SER A 732 65.52 10.88 0.97
C SER A 732 66.05 11.08 2.40
N GLN A 733 67.32 10.79 2.65
CA GLN A 733 67.96 11.03 3.95
C GLN A 733 68.00 12.52 4.30
N SER A 734 68.25 13.37 3.30
CA SER A 734 68.27 14.82 3.43
C SER A 734 66.90 15.39 3.85
N ILE A 735 65.80 14.88 3.28
CA ILE A 735 64.43 15.25 3.70
C ILE A 735 64.14 14.77 5.12
N GLN A 736 64.48 13.52 5.44
CA GLN A 736 64.28 12.94 6.78
C GLN A 736 65.03 13.73 7.85
N GLN A 737 66.25 14.20 7.55
CA GLN A 737 67.04 15.04 8.45
C GLN A 737 66.37 16.40 8.69
N GLN A 738 65.84 17.06 7.65
CA GLN A 738 65.13 18.34 7.80
C GLN A 738 63.84 18.20 8.62
N GLN A 739 63.09 17.11 8.42
CA GLN A 739 61.91 16.83 9.23
C GLN A 739 62.27 16.57 10.71
N LYS A 740 63.30 15.78 10.99
CA LYS A 740 63.77 15.53 12.36
C LYS A 740 64.31 16.80 13.02
N ASN A 741 64.99 17.67 12.26
CA ASN A 741 65.39 18.99 12.75
C ASN A 741 64.17 19.83 13.11
N SER A 742 63.11 19.82 12.29
CA SER A 742 61.86 20.49 12.60
C SER A 742 61.23 19.98 13.90
N GLU A 743 61.12 18.67 14.08
CA GLU A 743 60.62 18.06 15.33
C GLU A 743 61.42 18.53 16.55
N ASN A 744 62.75 18.51 16.45
CA ASN A 744 63.64 18.98 17.51
C ASN A 744 63.43 20.48 17.82
N LYS A 745 63.22 21.33 16.81
CA LYS A 745 62.93 22.76 17.00
C LYS A 745 61.56 23.00 17.61
N LEU A 746 60.55 22.23 17.23
CA LEU A 746 59.23 22.24 17.89
C LEU A 746 59.34 21.78 19.36
N ASN A 747 60.20 20.81 19.66
CA ASN A 747 60.48 20.36 21.02
C ASN A 747 61.18 21.43 21.87
N GLN A 748 62.02 22.25 21.25
CA GLN A 748 62.64 23.44 21.86
C GLN A 748 61.72 24.67 21.90
N ASN A 749 60.45 24.53 21.49
CA ASN A 749 59.46 25.61 21.37
C ASN A 749 59.86 26.74 20.40
N ASP A 750 60.81 26.50 19.50
CA ASP A 750 61.24 27.44 18.47
C ASP A 750 60.43 27.24 17.19
N LYS A 751 59.24 27.84 17.16
CA LYS A 751 58.28 27.69 16.05
C LYS A 751 58.79 28.30 14.73
N LYS A 752 59.57 29.39 14.78
CA LYS A 752 60.11 30.05 13.58
C LYS A 752 61.21 29.22 12.93
N ALA A 753 62.15 28.69 13.71
CA ALA A 753 63.17 27.80 13.16
C ALA A 753 62.55 26.48 12.67
N ALA A 754 61.55 25.94 13.38
CA ALA A 754 60.81 24.78 12.91
C ALA A 754 60.15 25.03 11.55
N ALA A 755 59.46 26.17 11.37
CA ALA A 755 58.84 26.54 10.10
C ALA A 755 59.85 26.60 8.93
N ALA A 756 61.05 27.12 9.18
CA ALA A 756 62.11 27.17 8.18
C ALA A 756 62.59 25.76 7.74
N GLU A 757 62.78 24.83 8.69
CA GLU A 757 63.15 23.44 8.37
C GLU A 757 61.99 22.69 7.68
N GLN A 758 60.73 22.98 8.04
CA GLN A 758 59.55 22.43 7.35
C GLN A 758 59.49 22.89 5.88
N GLN A 759 59.75 24.17 5.62
CA GLN A 759 59.79 24.69 4.25
C GLN A 759 60.92 24.04 3.44
N LYS A 760 62.13 23.90 4.01
CA LYS A 760 63.23 23.19 3.35
C LYS A 760 62.91 21.73 3.06
N ALA A 761 62.22 21.04 3.97
CA ALA A 761 61.76 19.67 3.75
C ALA A 761 60.76 19.60 2.59
N ALA A 762 59.80 20.51 2.54
CA ALA A 762 58.85 20.62 1.44
C ALA A 762 59.53 20.86 0.07
N ASP A 763 60.45 21.83 0.00
CA ASP A 763 61.12 22.18 -1.26
C ASP A 763 61.95 20.99 -1.77
N LYS A 764 62.64 20.25 -0.88
CA LYS A 764 63.37 19.03 -1.23
C LYS A 764 62.46 17.88 -1.68
N MET A 765 61.27 17.74 -1.09
CA MET A 765 60.28 16.75 -1.55
C MET A 765 59.77 17.07 -2.96
N GLU A 766 59.55 18.36 -3.27
CA GLU A 766 59.13 18.80 -4.60
C GLU A 766 60.24 18.61 -5.64
N GLU A 767 61.50 18.92 -5.29
CA GLU A 767 62.67 18.64 -6.11
C GLU A 767 62.82 17.14 -6.39
N LEU A 768 62.67 16.30 -5.36
CA LEU A 768 62.71 14.86 -5.49
C LEU A 768 61.61 14.33 -6.43
N ALA A 769 60.37 14.81 -6.25
CA ALA A 769 59.27 14.43 -7.12
C ALA A 769 59.53 14.82 -8.57
N LYS A 770 60.09 16.02 -8.82
CA LYS A 770 60.46 16.48 -10.16
C LYS A 770 61.57 15.63 -10.77
N LYS A 771 62.62 15.32 -10.00
CA LYS A 771 63.71 14.43 -10.43
C LYS A 771 63.19 13.05 -10.84
N MET A 772 62.25 12.50 -10.08
CA MET A 772 61.62 11.21 -10.40
C MET A 772 60.76 11.25 -11.67
N GLU A 773 60.03 12.35 -11.92
CA GLU A 773 59.31 12.55 -13.19
C GLU A 773 60.26 12.68 -14.39
N GLU A 774 61.36 13.43 -14.23
CA GLU A 774 62.39 13.57 -15.26
C GLU A 774 63.04 12.21 -15.59
N MET A 775 63.41 11.42 -14.57
CA MET A 775 63.92 10.06 -14.75
C MET A 775 62.93 9.15 -15.50
N GLN A 776 61.63 9.24 -15.18
CA GLN A 776 60.59 8.47 -15.87
C GLN A 776 60.51 8.85 -17.35
N GLN A 777 60.53 10.16 -17.64
CA GLN A 777 60.42 10.66 -19.01
C GLN A 777 61.65 10.30 -19.85
N GLU A 778 62.86 10.49 -19.31
CA GLU A 778 64.10 10.12 -19.98
C GLU A 778 64.18 8.62 -20.25
N SER A 779 63.73 7.80 -19.30
CA SER A 779 63.64 6.34 -19.46
C SER A 779 62.71 5.96 -20.61
N ALA A 780 61.50 6.50 -20.65
CA ALA A 780 60.54 6.22 -21.70
C ALA A 780 61.06 6.64 -23.09
N GLU A 781 61.69 7.81 -23.20
CA GLU A 781 62.26 8.28 -24.46
C GLU A 781 63.44 7.43 -24.95
N ALA A 782 64.28 6.97 -24.02
CA ALA A 782 65.39 6.06 -24.32
C ALA A 782 64.89 4.69 -24.77
N GLU A 783 63.89 4.15 -24.08
CA GLU A 783 63.28 2.86 -24.39
C GLU A 783 62.62 2.88 -25.78
N ASP A 784 61.80 3.89 -26.09
CA ASP A 784 61.17 4.05 -27.40
C ASP A 784 62.21 4.15 -28.53
N LYS A 785 63.34 4.81 -28.27
CA LYS A 785 64.42 4.93 -29.25
C LYS A 785 65.09 3.59 -29.52
N VAL A 786 65.39 2.83 -28.46
CA VAL A 786 66.01 1.50 -28.57
C VAL A 786 65.05 0.53 -29.25
N ASN A 787 63.79 0.49 -28.83
CA ASN A 787 62.75 -0.37 -29.40
C ASN A 787 62.51 -0.06 -30.89
N ALA A 788 62.48 1.21 -31.29
CA ALA A 788 62.36 1.59 -32.70
C ALA A 788 63.58 1.15 -33.54
N GLN A 789 64.78 1.16 -32.96
CA GLN A 789 65.99 0.67 -33.64
C GLN A 789 65.97 -0.85 -33.78
N GLU A 790 65.61 -1.59 -32.72
CA GLU A 790 65.46 -3.04 -32.74
C GLU A 790 64.38 -3.47 -33.76
N LEU A 791 63.24 -2.77 -33.82
CA LEU A 791 62.19 -3.01 -34.82
C LEU A 791 62.70 -2.85 -36.26
N ARG A 792 63.48 -1.79 -36.55
CA ARG A 792 64.06 -1.58 -37.89
C ARG A 792 64.99 -2.71 -38.27
N GLN A 793 65.84 -3.13 -37.33
CA GLN A 793 66.78 -4.23 -37.57
C GLN A 793 66.04 -5.56 -37.79
N LEU A 794 64.96 -5.82 -37.05
CA LEU A 794 64.12 -6.99 -37.28
C LEU A 794 63.42 -6.96 -38.63
N LEU A 795 62.88 -5.80 -39.02
CA LEU A 795 62.26 -5.61 -40.33
C LEU A 795 63.27 -5.85 -41.47
N GLU A 796 64.50 -5.33 -41.35
CA GLU A 796 65.58 -5.55 -42.31
C GLU A 796 65.94 -7.05 -42.42
N ASN A 797 66.12 -7.72 -41.29
CA ASN A 797 66.43 -9.15 -41.25
C ASN A 797 65.29 -10.01 -41.83
N LEU A 798 64.04 -9.62 -41.55
CA LEU A 798 62.84 -10.30 -42.06
C LEU A 798 62.72 -10.14 -43.58
N LEU A 799 62.95 -8.93 -44.12
CA LEU A 799 63.00 -8.68 -45.56
C LEU A 799 64.11 -9.47 -46.24
N LYS A 800 65.30 -9.55 -45.62
CA LYS A 800 66.40 -10.37 -46.12
C LYS A 800 66.01 -11.85 -46.19
N MET A 801 65.32 -12.38 -45.18
CA MET A 801 64.83 -13.75 -45.21
C MET A 801 63.72 -13.97 -46.24
N SER A 802 62.86 -12.98 -46.47
CA SER A 802 61.87 -13.00 -47.58
C SER A 802 62.57 -13.25 -48.92
N PHE A 803 63.62 -12.48 -49.22
CA PHE A 803 64.36 -12.64 -50.47
C PHE A 803 65.11 -13.98 -50.57
N GLU A 804 65.68 -14.49 -49.47
CA GLU A 804 66.31 -15.82 -49.47
C GLU A 804 65.27 -16.95 -49.67
N GLN A 805 64.11 -16.85 -49.03
CA GLN A 805 63.00 -17.80 -49.21
C GLN A 805 62.49 -17.79 -50.67
N GLU A 806 62.36 -16.62 -51.28
CA GLU A 806 61.96 -16.48 -52.68
C GLU A 806 62.99 -17.11 -53.63
N LYS A 807 64.30 -16.85 -53.41
CA LYS A 807 65.37 -17.46 -54.21
C LYS A 807 65.31 -18.98 -54.17
N VAL A 808 65.15 -19.56 -52.98
CA VAL A 808 65.08 -21.02 -52.81
C VAL A 808 63.83 -21.60 -53.49
N MET A 809 62.66 -20.96 -53.31
CA MET A 809 61.42 -21.36 -53.97
C MET A 809 61.55 -21.31 -55.51
N LEU A 810 62.07 -20.22 -56.07
CA LEU A 810 62.25 -20.07 -57.51
C LEU A 810 63.27 -21.05 -58.08
N ALA A 811 64.34 -21.36 -57.34
CA ALA A 811 65.32 -22.36 -57.74
C ALA A 811 64.69 -23.76 -57.78
N LEU A 812 63.99 -24.16 -56.71
CA LEU A 812 63.30 -25.45 -56.60
C LEU A 812 62.19 -25.63 -57.63
N LYS A 813 61.54 -24.55 -58.07
CA LYS A 813 60.53 -24.56 -59.14
C LYS A 813 61.11 -24.82 -60.54
N ARG A 814 62.40 -24.53 -60.75
CA ARG A 814 63.08 -24.64 -62.06
C ARG A 814 63.86 -25.94 -62.24
N ILE A 815 64.16 -26.66 -61.16
CA ILE A 815 64.98 -27.88 -61.18
C ILE A 815 64.12 -29.13 -60.95
N SER A 816 64.59 -30.27 -61.48
CA SER A 816 63.97 -31.58 -61.22
C SER A 816 64.28 -32.05 -59.80
N SER A 817 63.44 -32.92 -59.24
CA SER A 817 63.68 -33.58 -57.95
C SER A 817 64.97 -34.41 -57.95
N THR A 818 65.51 -34.80 -59.10
CA THR A 818 66.74 -35.59 -59.26
C THR A 818 68.01 -34.74 -59.47
N ASP A 819 67.88 -33.42 -59.59
CA ASP A 819 69.00 -32.52 -59.87
C ASP A 819 70.02 -32.50 -58.70
N PRO A 820 71.35 -32.56 -58.94
CA PRO A 820 72.35 -32.44 -57.88
C PRO A 820 72.25 -31.16 -57.04
N GLN A 821 71.75 -30.06 -57.63
CA GLN A 821 71.52 -28.80 -56.91
C GLN A 821 70.32 -28.85 -55.96
N TYR A 822 69.48 -29.89 -56.04
CA TYR A 822 68.33 -30.06 -55.17
C TYR A 822 68.72 -30.04 -53.69
N THR A 823 69.70 -30.86 -53.31
CA THR A 823 70.21 -30.95 -51.93
C THR A 823 70.77 -29.61 -51.44
N SER A 824 71.46 -28.87 -52.31
CA SER A 824 71.97 -27.52 -51.96
C SER A 824 70.83 -26.54 -51.67
N ASN A 825 69.74 -26.59 -52.44
CA ASN A 825 68.56 -25.75 -52.18
C ASN A 825 67.81 -26.18 -50.91
N VAL A 826 67.78 -27.47 -50.56
CA VAL A 826 67.26 -27.94 -49.26
C VAL A 826 68.11 -27.42 -48.11
N GLN A 827 69.45 -27.43 -48.23
CA GLN A 827 70.34 -26.83 -47.23
C GLN A 827 70.10 -25.32 -47.08
N LYS A 828 69.89 -24.59 -48.19
CA LYS A 828 69.51 -23.17 -48.13
C LYS A 828 68.15 -22.95 -47.47
N GLN A 829 67.16 -23.80 -47.74
CA GLN A 829 65.87 -23.76 -47.02
C GLN A 829 66.07 -23.96 -45.51
N ARG A 830 66.98 -24.85 -45.10
CA ARG A 830 67.32 -25.05 -43.68
C ARG A 830 68.02 -23.83 -43.08
N LEU A 831 68.88 -23.14 -43.82
CA LEU A 831 69.45 -21.87 -43.38
C LEU A 831 68.38 -20.79 -43.20
N VAL A 832 67.37 -20.73 -44.08
CA VAL A 832 66.21 -19.83 -43.91
C VAL A 832 65.48 -20.16 -42.60
N LYS A 833 65.25 -21.44 -42.30
CA LYS A 833 64.68 -21.88 -41.01
C LYS A 833 65.50 -21.40 -39.81
N ASP A 834 66.79 -21.65 -39.82
CA ASP A 834 67.66 -21.33 -38.68
C ASP A 834 67.76 -19.81 -38.44
N ASN A 835 67.80 -19.01 -39.51
CA ASN A 835 67.78 -17.56 -39.43
C ASN A 835 66.41 -17.01 -38.97
N MET A 836 65.31 -17.57 -39.47
CA MET A 836 63.96 -17.19 -39.03
C MET A 836 63.72 -17.48 -37.56
N LYS A 837 64.33 -18.55 -37.01
CA LYS A 837 64.31 -18.82 -35.57
C LYS A 837 64.92 -17.67 -34.75
N THR A 838 66.07 -17.16 -35.17
CA THR A 838 66.72 -16.00 -34.51
C THR A 838 65.85 -14.74 -34.58
N ILE A 839 65.18 -14.51 -35.71
CA ILE A 839 64.25 -13.39 -35.88
C ILE A 839 63.05 -13.58 -34.96
N ALA A 840 62.51 -14.79 -34.86
CA ALA A 840 61.39 -15.12 -33.98
C ALA A 840 61.72 -14.85 -32.51
N ASP A 841 62.87 -15.31 -32.03
CA ASP A 841 63.31 -15.11 -30.65
C ASP A 841 63.52 -13.61 -30.34
N SER A 842 64.13 -12.88 -31.27
CA SER A 842 64.34 -11.43 -31.13
C SER A 842 63.02 -10.65 -31.15
N LEU A 843 62.11 -11.02 -32.04
CA LEU A 843 60.78 -10.41 -32.14
C LEU A 843 59.95 -10.68 -30.89
N TYR A 844 60.01 -11.90 -30.37
CA TYR A 844 59.35 -12.26 -29.13
C TYR A 844 59.87 -11.44 -27.95
N ALA A 845 61.20 -11.33 -27.78
CA ALA A 845 61.82 -10.49 -26.75
C ALA A 845 61.46 -8.99 -26.89
N LEU A 846 61.19 -8.52 -28.10
CA LEU A 846 60.72 -7.16 -28.34
C LEU A 846 59.22 -6.99 -28.07
N SER A 847 58.40 -8.01 -28.34
CA SER A 847 56.95 -8.01 -28.07
C SER A 847 56.62 -7.83 -26.58
N LYS A 848 57.51 -8.32 -25.69
CA LYS A 848 57.42 -8.11 -24.23
C LYS A 848 57.50 -6.64 -23.81
N ARG A 849 58.10 -5.78 -24.63
CA ARG A 849 58.36 -4.36 -24.35
C ARG A 849 57.47 -3.43 -25.17
N VAL A 850 57.27 -3.77 -26.43
CA VAL A 850 56.43 -2.98 -27.35
C VAL A 850 55.01 -3.54 -27.35
N SER A 851 54.15 -2.93 -26.54
CA SER A 851 52.71 -3.27 -26.46
C SER A 851 51.98 -3.16 -27.81
N GLN A 852 52.45 -2.32 -28.72
CA GLN A 852 51.90 -2.08 -30.05
C GLN A 852 52.10 -3.26 -31.01
N ILE A 853 53.02 -4.18 -30.72
CA ILE A 853 53.19 -5.40 -31.50
C ILE A 853 51.95 -6.27 -31.25
N GLU A 854 51.03 -6.38 -32.21
CA GLU A 854 49.79 -7.11 -31.99
C GLU A 854 50.02 -8.61 -31.74
N SER A 855 49.10 -9.29 -31.04
CA SER A 855 49.14 -10.75 -30.87
C SER A 855 49.16 -11.50 -32.21
N THR A 856 48.62 -10.88 -33.26
CA THR A 856 48.66 -11.38 -34.65
C THR A 856 50.11 -11.57 -35.17
N VAL A 857 51.07 -10.78 -34.68
CA VAL A 857 52.49 -10.90 -35.05
C VAL A 857 53.06 -12.25 -34.64
N ASN A 858 52.74 -12.71 -33.42
CA ASN A 858 53.17 -14.02 -32.94
C ASN A 858 52.52 -15.14 -33.75
N SER A 859 51.24 -14.99 -34.12
CA SER A 859 50.53 -15.94 -34.99
C SER A 859 51.19 -16.05 -36.37
N GLU A 860 51.53 -14.93 -37.02
CA GLU A 860 52.23 -14.95 -38.31
C GLU A 860 53.63 -15.55 -38.20
N MET A 861 54.35 -15.29 -37.12
CA MET A 861 55.65 -15.93 -36.86
C MET A 861 55.53 -17.45 -36.68
N GLN A 862 54.46 -17.95 -36.05
CA GLN A 862 54.18 -19.40 -36.00
C GLN A 862 53.81 -19.95 -37.38
N ASN A 863 53.00 -19.23 -38.17
CA ASN A 863 52.67 -19.63 -39.55
C ASN A 863 53.94 -19.78 -40.40
N ILE A 864 54.89 -18.86 -40.26
CA ILE A 864 56.18 -18.93 -40.95
C ILE A 864 56.93 -20.20 -40.54
N ASN A 865 57.10 -20.46 -39.23
CA ASN A 865 57.80 -21.64 -38.74
C ASN A 865 57.13 -22.95 -39.19
N PHE A 866 55.80 -23.04 -39.07
CA PHE A 866 55.03 -24.22 -39.48
C PHE A 866 55.21 -24.51 -40.97
N ASN A 867 55.06 -23.49 -41.83
CA ASN A 867 55.18 -23.67 -43.27
C ASN A 867 56.63 -23.94 -43.70
N ILE A 868 57.62 -23.36 -43.03
CA ILE A 868 59.04 -23.69 -43.26
C ILE A 868 59.31 -25.16 -42.89
N ASP A 869 58.83 -25.63 -41.73
CA ASP A 869 58.98 -27.01 -41.30
C ASP A 869 58.31 -27.98 -42.28
N LYS A 870 57.07 -27.69 -42.68
CA LYS A 870 56.37 -28.47 -43.70
C LYS A 870 57.04 -28.40 -45.06
N SER A 871 57.66 -27.27 -45.43
CA SER A 871 58.43 -27.21 -46.66
C SER A 871 59.63 -28.16 -46.61
N LEU A 872 60.36 -28.21 -45.50
CA LEU A 872 61.51 -29.10 -45.34
C LEU A 872 61.12 -30.57 -45.34
N GLU A 873 60.05 -30.96 -44.63
CA GLU A 873 59.51 -32.33 -44.64
C GLU A 873 59.16 -32.77 -46.06
N ASN A 874 58.44 -31.93 -46.81
CA ASN A 874 58.12 -32.21 -48.22
C ASN A 874 59.36 -32.22 -49.13
N LEU A 875 60.39 -31.43 -48.84
CA LEU A 875 61.64 -31.43 -49.61
C LEU A 875 62.49 -32.67 -49.33
N GLU A 876 62.49 -33.18 -48.10
CA GLU A 876 63.13 -34.45 -47.74
C GLU A 876 62.49 -35.63 -48.48
N GLU A 877 61.17 -35.62 -48.63
CA GLU A 877 60.40 -36.57 -49.44
C GLU A 877 60.42 -36.28 -50.95
N ARG A 878 61.14 -35.23 -51.38
CA ARG A 878 61.21 -34.74 -52.77
C ARG A 878 59.87 -34.33 -53.40
N ASN A 879 58.86 -34.05 -52.59
CA ASN A 879 57.56 -33.52 -53.00
C ASN A 879 57.63 -31.99 -53.23
N THR A 880 58.28 -31.58 -54.32
CA THR A 880 58.51 -30.16 -54.66
C THR A 880 57.25 -29.34 -54.83
N GLY A 881 56.17 -29.93 -55.35
CA GLY A 881 54.90 -29.25 -55.55
C GLY A 881 54.27 -28.80 -54.23
N ALA A 882 54.26 -29.68 -53.23
CA ALA A 882 53.78 -29.36 -51.89
C ALA A 882 54.73 -28.41 -51.14
N ALA A 883 56.05 -28.63 -51.26
CA ALA A 883 57.05 -27.75 -50.67
C ALA A 883 56.92 -26.31 -51.17
N ASN A 884 56.79 -26.10 -52.49
CA ASN A 884 56.61 -24.77 -53.07
C ASN A 884 55.34 -24.06 -52.56
N ARG A 885 54.23 -24.79 -52.33
CA ARG A 885 53.02 -24.20 -51.73
C ARG A 885 53.28 -23.69 -50.31
N ASN A 886 53.96 -24.49 -49.49
CA ASN A 886 54.32 -24.08 -48.13
C ASN A 886 55.32 -22.91 -48.13
N GLN A 887 56.28 -22.90 -49.06
CA GLN A 887 57.20 -21.76 -49.24
C GLN A 887 56.44 -20.48 -49.64
N GLN A 888 55.39 -20.60 -50.48
CA GLN A 888 54.55 -19.46 -50.83
C GLN A 888 53.72 -18.96 -49.63
N TYR A 889 53.16 -19.84 -48.80
CA TYR A 889 52.51 -19.45 -47.55
C TYR A 889 53.49 -18.79 -46.57
N THR A 890 54.74 -19.26 -46.53
CA THR A 890 55.82 -18.63 -45.77
C THR A 890 56.03 -17.19 -46.23
N MET A 891 56.10 -16.94 -47.55
CA MET A 891 56.23 -15.59 -48.10
C MET A 891 55.05 -14.68 -47.74
N THR A 892 53.81 -15.20 -47.80
CA THR A 892 52.62 -14.44 -47.38
C THR A 892 52.72 -14.02 -45.92
N ALA A 893 53.08 -14.94 -45.02
CA ALA A 893 53.19 -14.65 -43.60
C ALA A 893 54.37 -13.70 -43.30
N ILE A 894 55.51 -13.81 -43.99
CA ILE A 894 56.64 -12.86 -43.88
C ILE A 894 56.21 -11.44 -44.31
N ASN A 895 55.40 -11.31 -45.35
CA ASN A 895 54.91 -10.02 -45.83
C ASN A 895 53.91 -9.39 -44.86
N ASN A 896 52.96 -10.17 -44.34
CA ASN A 896 52.02 -9.73 -43.31
C ASN A 896 52.79 -9.26 -42.06
N LEU A 897 53.78 -10.05 -41.63
CA LEU A 897 54.60 -9.74 -40.47
C LEU A 897 55.40 -8.44 -40.69
N SER A 898 56.01 -8.27 -41.86
CA SER A 898 56.77 -7.06 -42.22
C SER A 898 55.88 -5.82 -42.18
N LEU A 899 54.63 -5.92 -42.65
CA LEU A 899 53.66 -4.84 -42.58
C LEU A 899 53.32 -4.48 -41.12
N MET A 900 52.99 -5.47 -40.29
CA MET A 900 52.66 -5.26 -38.88
C MET A 900 53.83 -4.63 -38.09
N LEU A 901 55.07 -5.07 -38.35
CA LEU A 901 56.26 -4.49 -37.71
C LEU A 901 56.52 -3.07 -38.16
N ASN A 902 56.26 -2.76 -39.44
CA ASN A 902 56.37 -1.40 -39.94
C ASN A 902 55.29 -0.49 -39.34
N GLU A 903 54.05 -0.96 -39.18
CA GLU A 903 52.99 -0.22 -38.48
C GLU A 903 53.35 0.05 -37.01
N ALA A 904 53.85 -0.96 -36.29
CA ALA A 904 54.31 -0.78 -34.91
C ALA A 904 55.47 0.24 -34.82
N LEU A 905 56.38 0.20 -35.79
CA LEU A 905 57.49 1.16 -35.91
C LEU A 905 56.98 2.58 -36.18
N ASP A 906 56.00 2.74 -37.08
CA ASP A 906 55.39 4.04 -37.39
C ASP A 906 54.64 4.60 -36.18
N GLN A 907 53.91 3.76 -35.43
CA GLN A 907 53.23 4.15 -34.20
C GLN A 907 54.21 4.66 -33.13
N LEU A 908 55.32 3.93 -32.90
CA LEU A 908 56.37 4.36 -31.98
C LEU A 908 57.02 5.69 -32.42
N GLN A 909 57.24 5.88 -33.73
CA GLN A 909 57.78 7.14 -34.25
C GLN A 909 56.80 8.32 -34.13
N GLN A 910 55.50 8.06 -34.26
CA GLN A 910 54.46 9.08 -34.08
C GLN A 910 54.32 9.49 -32.61
N MET A 911 54.38 8.54 -31.67
CA MET A 911 54.40 8.83 -30.23
C MET A 911 55.55 9.79 -29.88
N LYS A 912 56.76 9.51 -30.39
CA LYS A 912 57.95 10.34 -30.18
C LYS A 912 57.83 11.79 -30.71
N LYS A 913 57.09 12.01 -31.80
CA LYS A 913 56.87 13.37 -32.35
C LYS A 913 55.91 14.20 -31.50
N ASN A 914 54.98 13.55 -30.81
CA ASN A 914 53.98 14.22 -29.96
C ASN A 914 54.50 14.56 -28.56
N SER A 915 55.56 13.90 -28.08
CA SER A 915 56.16 14.17 -26.75
C SER A 915 56.92 15.50 -26.66
N LYS A 916 57.24 16.15 -27.79
CA LYS A 916 57.99 17.44 -27.82
C LYS A 916 57.09 18.69 -27.91
N GLY A 917 55.77 18.52 -27.99
CA GLY A 917 54.82 19.64 -28.01
C GLY A 917 54.00 19.66 -26.73
N GLY A 918 54.31 20.58 -25.81
CA GLY A 918 53.46 20.88 -24.66
C GLY A 918 52.11 21.47 -25.11
N GLY A 919 51.17 20.61 -25.49
CA GLY A 919 49.85 21.00 -25.96
C GLY A 919 48.86 19.85 -25.79
N LYS A 920 47.88 20.02 -24.90
CA LYS A 920 46.70 19.15 -24.79
C LYS A 920 45.93 19.16 -26.11
N GLY A 921 46.05 18.09 -26.87
CA GLY A 921 45.24 17.81 -28.06
C GLY A 921 45.72 16.54 -28.75
N LYS A 922 45.16 15.38 -28.37
CA LYS A 922 45.30 14.13 -29.14
C LYS A 922 44.62 14.32 -30.50
N GLN A 923 45.36 14.84 -31.49
CA GLN A 923 44.89 14.84 -32.87
C GLN A 923 45.23 13.47 -33.47
N LYS A 924 44.25 12.54 -33.48
CA LYS A 924 44.35 11.26 -34.21
C LYS A 924 44.51 11.58 -35.71
N GLN A 925 45.75 11.54 -36.22
CA GLN A 925 46.13 11.94 -37.58
C GLN A 925 45.88 10.88 -38.68
N SER A 926 45.14 9.81 -38.41
CA SER A 926 45.08 8.64 -39.32
C SER A 926 44.30 8.89 -40.64
N MET A 927 43.17 9.61 -40.61
CA MET A 927 42.33 9.79 -41.82
C MET A 927 42.90 10.77 -42.85
N LYS A 928 43.48 11.89 -42.39
CA LYS A 928 44.15 12.86 -43.26
C LYS A 928 45.36 12.26 -44.00
N GLN A 929 46.05 11.30 -43.37
CA GLN A 929 47.17 10.61 -43.98
C GLN A 929 46.71 9.60 -45.05
N LEU A 930 45.58 8.92 -44.82
CA LEU A 930 44.93 8.06 -45.81
C LEU A 930 44.41 8.85 -47.02
N GLU A 931 43.82 10.02 -46.79
CA GLU A 931 43.40 10.95 -47.84
C GLU A 931 44.58 11.36 -48.74
N GLN A 932 45.72 11.73 -48.14
CA GLN A 932 46.92 12.11 -48.88
C GLN A 932 47.53 10.94 -49.66
N MET A 933 47.52 9.73 -49.10
CA MET A 933 47.96 8.52 -49.80
C MET A 933 47.03 8.19 -50.97
N GLN A 934 45.72 8.30 -50.76
CA GLN A 934 44.72 8.08 -51.79
C GLN A 934 44.83 9.11 -52.92
N GLN A 935 45.10 10.37 -52.60
CA GLN A 935 45.28 11.43 -53.59
C GLN A 935 46.54 11.17 -54.45
N LYS A 936 47.66 10.80 -53.82
CA LYS A 936 48.88 10.43 -54.55
C LYS A 936 48.68 9.22 -55.47
N LEU A 937 47.90 8.25 -55.02
CA LEU A 937 47.57 7.07 -55.82
C LEU A 937 46.68 7.43 -57.01
N ASN A 938 45.68 8.29 -56.82
CA ASN A 938 44.84 8.81 -57.91
C ASN A 938 45.66 9.57 -58.95
N ASP A 939 46.57 10.44 -58.51
CA ASP A 939 47.48 11.19 -59.39
C ASP A 939 48.43 10.26 -60.15
N GLY A 940 48.93 9.22 -59.49
CA GLY A 940 49.76 8.17 -60.11
C GLY A 940 49.01 7.39 -61.19
N MET A 941 47.77 6.97 -60.91
CA MET A 941 46.92 6.30 -61.90
C MET A 941 46.51 7.21 -63.06
N GLU A 942 46.29 8.51 -62.82
CA GLU A 942 45.94 9.48 -63.87
C GLU A 942 47.13 9.77 -64.80
N LYS A 943 48.34 9.89 -64.25
CA LYS A 943 49.60 9.98 -65.03
C LYS A 943 49.85 8.72 -65.85
N ALA A 944 49.76 7.54 -65.23
CA ALA A 944 49.93 6.26 -65.92
C ALA A 944 48.90 6.10 -67.07
N ARG A 945 47.65 6.56 -66.86
CA ARG A 945 46.60 6.55 -67.89
C ARG A 945 46.87 7.54 -69.03
N GLN A 946 47.39 8.73 -68.74
CA GLN A 946 47.78 9.72 -69.77
C GLN A 946 48.96 9.23 -70.62
N GLU A 947 49.95 8.57 -70.00
CA GLU A 947 51.07 7.96 -70.72
C GLU A 947 50.60 6.77 -71.58
N MET A 948 49.66 5.96 -71.09
CA MET A 948 49.02 4.91 -71.91
C MET A 948 48.23 5.46 -73.11
N GLN A 949 47.55 6.59 -72.95
CA GLN A 949 46.80 7.26 -74.03
C GLN A 949 47.72 7.88 -75.09
N LYS A 950 48.89 8.41 -74.71
CA LYS A 950 49.89 8.92 -75.66
C LYS A 950 50.51 7.83 -76.53
N ASN A 951 50.57 6.58 -76.05
CA ASN A 951 51.06 5.42 -76.79
C ASN A 951 49.98 4.64 -77.57
N GLY A 952 48.77 5.19 -77.73
CA GLY A 952 47.73 4.62 -78.60
C GLY A 952 47.01 3.37 -78.06
N ASN A 953 47.29 2.93 -76.84
CA ASN A 953 46.68 1.71 -76.26
C ASN A 953 45.45 2.03 -75.41
N LYS A 954 44.29 1.50 -75.82
CA LYS A 954 43.04 1.53 -75.03
C LYS A 954 43.06 0.44 -73.96
N GLY A 955 43.68 0.73 -72.80
CA GLY A 955 43.36 0.06 -71.52
C GLY A 955 44.15 -1.19 -71.13
N SER A 956 45.21 -1.57 -71.85
CA SER A 956 46.14 -2.63 -71.40
C SER A 956 47.58 -2.38 -71.83
N VAL A 957 48.54 -2.71 -70.94
CA VAL A 957 49.98 -2.56 -71.18
C VAL A 957 50.55 -3.85 -71.78
N PRO A 958 51.43 -3.81 -72.81
CA PRO A 958 52.14 -4.99 -73.31
C PRO A 958 53.01 -5.65 -72.22
N LYS A 959 53.12 -6.98 -72.23
CA LYS A 959 53.99 -7.73 -71.29
C LYS A 959 55.45 -7.29 -71.45
N GLY A 960 55.94 -6.45 -70.53
CA GLY A 960 57.36 -6.08 -70.42
C GLY A 960 57.62 -4.65 -69.94
N ALA A 961 56.71 -3.70 -70.20
CA ALA A 961 56.85 -2.30 -69.76
C ALA A 961 55.97 -2.01 -68.52
N MET A 962 56.39 -1.07 -67.65
CA MET A 962 55.62 -0.51 -66.52
C MET A 962 55.18 -1.48 -65.40
N SER A 963 55.74 -2.70 -65.29
CA SER A 963 55.29 -3.67 -64.25
C SER A 963 55.59 -3.23 -62.81
N GLU A 964 56.70 -2.53 -62.59
CA GLU A 964 57.12 -2.11 -61.26
C GLU A 964 56.23 -1.00 -60.69
N GLU A 965 55.81 -0.05 -61.54
CA GLU A 965 54.93 1.05 -61.15
C GLU A 965 53.52 0.57 -60.83
N PHE A 966 52.97 -0.36 -61.62
CA PHE A 966 51.67 -0.97 -61.36
C PHE A 966 51.67 -1.84 -60.09
N ALA A 967 52.77 -2.56 -59.82
CA ALA A 967 52.92 -3.32 -58.58
C ALA A 967 52.98 -2.40 -57.35
N LYS A 968 53.71 -1.27 -57.44
CA LYS A 968 53.74 -0.24 -56.37
C LYS A 968 52.37 0.39 -56.15
N MET A 969 51.61 0.68 -57.21
CA MET A 969 50.25 1.21 -57.11
C MET A 969 49.27 0.20 -56.50
N ALA A 970 49.34 -1.08 -56.89
CA ALA A 970 48.52 -2.14 -56.29
C ALA A 970 48.85 -2.34 -54.80
N GLN A 971 50.14 -2.27 -54.44
CA GLN A 971 50.59 -2.34 -53.05
C GLN A 971 50.08 -1.14 -52.23
N GLN A 972 50.15 0.08 -52.78
CA GLN A 972 49.59 1.28 -52.14
C GLN A 972 48.07 1.16 -51.96
N GLN A 973 47.35 0.66 -52.97
CA GLN A 973 45.91 0.43 -52.88
C GLN A 973 45.55 -0.57 -51.77
N GLN A 974 46.34 -1.64 -51.63
CA GLN A 974 46.18 -2.64 -50.59
C GLN A 974 46.41 -2.05 -49.19
N MET A 975 47.43 -1.21 -49.01
CA MET A 975 47.67 -0.51 -47.74
C MET A 975 46.48 0.35 -47.33
N ILE A 976 45.92 1.13 -48.26
CA ILE A 976 44.76 1.99 -47.98
C ILE A 976 43.55 1.11 -47.62
N ARG A 977 43.36 -0.04 -48.29
CA ARG A 977 42.25 -0.97 -48.03
C ARG A 977 42.33 -1.57 -46.63
N GLU A 978 43.50 -2.04 -46.23
CA GLU A 978 43.72 -2.69 -44.93
C GLU A 978 43.58 -1.69 -43.78
N ALA A 979 44.11 -0.49 -43.93
CA ALA A 979 43.88 0.60 -42.98
C ALA A 979 42.39 0.96 -42.84
N LEU A 980 41.64 1.01 -43.95
CA LEU A 980 40.19 1.24 -43.93
C LEU A 980 39.40 0.07 -43.31
N GLN A 981 39.82 -1.18 -43.54
CA GLN A 981 39.22 -2.34 -42.88
C GLN A 981 39.45 -2.32 -41.37
N LYS A 982 40.62 -1.88 -40.92
CA LYS A 982 40.94 -1.72 -39.49
C LYS A 982 40.07 -0.65 -38.85
N ILE A 983 39.96 0.53 -39.47
CA ILE A 983 39.05 1.60 -39.05
C ILE A 983 37.60 1.10 -38.99
N ASN A 984 37.16 0.29 -39.97
CA ASN A 984 35.82 -0.29 -39.97
C ASN A 984 35.59 -1.26 -38.78
N ARG A 985 36.60 -2.05 -38.40
CA ARG A 985 36.52 -3.00 -37.26
C ARG A 985 36.60 -2.30 -35.90
N GLU A 986 37.40 -1.24 -35.81
CA GLU A 986 37.65 -0.52 -34.56
C GLU A 986 36.56 0.52 -34.27
N ASP A 987 36.17 1.33 -35.27
CA ASP A 987 35.35 2.52 -35.10
C ASP A 987 33.93 2.42 -35.73
N ASN A 988 33.59 1.37 -36.50
CA ASN A 988 32.29 1.25 -37.19
C ASN A 988 31.62 -0.14 -37.01
N LYS A 989 31.58 -0.64 -35.77
CA LYS A 989 31.09 -1.98 -35.41
C LYS A 989 29.62 -2.25 -35.79
N ASP A 990 28.79 -1.21 -35.89
CA ASP A 990 27.34 -1.32 -36.13
C ASP A 990 26.92 -0.99 -37.57
N GLY A 991 27.87 -0.65 -38.46
CA GLY A 991 27.59 -0.31 -39.86
C GLY A 991 26.74 0.95 -40.10
N LYS A 992 26.51 1.74 -39.04
CA LYS A 992 25.68 2.97 -39.03
C LYS A 992 26.47 4.25 -38.74
N GLY A 993 27.80 4.20 -38.76
CA GLY A 993 28.65 5.38 -38.57
C GLY A 993 28.63 6.35 -39.77
N PRO A 994 29.20 7.56 -39.62
CA PRO A 994 29.27 8.60 -40.68
C PRO A 994 30.01 8.16 -41.95
N LEU A 995 30.73 7.03 -41.90
CA LEU A 995 31.44 6.39 -43.01
C LEU A 995 30.55 5.47 -43.89
N GLY A 996 29.29 5.22 -43.50
CA GLY A 996 28.37 4.33 -44.22
C GLY A 996 28.83 2.87 -44.27
N ASN A 997 28.37 2.12 -45.28
CA ASN A 997 28.75 0.72 -45.48
C ASN A 997 30.14 0.61 -46.14
N LEU A 998 31.19 0.65 -45.32
CA LEU A 998 32.59 0.52 -45.73
C LEU A 998 32.91 -0.84 -46.39
N ASN A 999 32.03 -1.85 -46.27
CA ASN A 999 32.26 -3.15 -46.92
C ASN A 999 32.22 -3.05 -48.45
N GLN A 1000 31.29 -2.25 -49.01
CA GLN A 1000 31.18 -2.06 -50.45
C GLN A 1000 32.40 -1.30 -51.01
N LEU A 1001 32.93 -0.36 -50.22
CA LEU A 1001 34.13 0.39 -50.55
C LEU A 1001 35.38 -0.53 -50.57
N VAL A 1002 35.52 -1.41 -49.57
CA VAL A 1002 36.57 -2.43 -49.52
C VAL A 1002 36.48 -3.39 -50.70
N GLU A 1003 35.28 -3.76 -51.13
CA GLU A 1003 35.02 -4.58 -52.33
C GLU A 1003 35.52 -3.86 -53.60
N ASP A 1004 35.21 -2.58 -53.74
CA ASP A 1004 35.62 -1.75 -54.87
C ASP A 1004 37.14 -1.54 -54.91
N MET A 1005 37.78 -1.42 -53.75
CA MET A 1005 39.25 -1.38 -53.63
C MET A 1005 39.90 -2.68 -54.08
N LYS A 1006 39.35 -3.85 -53.71
CA LYS A 1006 39.83 -5.16 -54.19
C LYS A 1006 39.70 -5.31 -55.71
N LYS A 1007 38.62 -4.77 -56.30
CA LYS A 1007 38.48 -4.73 -57.77
C LYS A 1007 39.56 -3.87 -58.41
N THR A 1008 39.84 -2.69 -57.85
CA THR A 1008 40.94 -1.84 -58.37
C THR A 1008 42.31 -2.48 -58.16
N GLU A 1009 42.57 -3.18 -57.05
CA GLU A 1009 43.81 -3.96 -56.87
C GLU A 1009 43.95 -5.04 -57.94
N SER A 1010 42.89 -5.82 -58.19
CA SER A 1010 42.88 -6.84 -59.24
C SER A 1010 43.14 -6.23 -60.62
N GLU A 1011 42.55 -5.07 -60.92
CA GLU A 1011 42.77 -4.35 -62.17
C GLU A 1011 44.21 -3.84 -62.30
N LEU A 1012 44.78 -3.27 -61.23
CA LEU A 1012 46.17 -2.80 -61.19
C LEU A 1012 47.17 -3.96 -61.31
N VAL A 1013 46.94 -5.09 -60.63
CA VAL A 1013 47.76 -6.31 -60.76
C VAL A 1013 47.68 -6.88 -62.18
N ASN A 1014 46.50 -6.82 -62.80
CA ASN A 1014 46.28 -7.22 -64.19
C ASN A 1014 46.66 -6.12 -65.21
N LYS A 1015 47.26 -5.02 -64.76
CA LYS A 1015 47.77 -3.90 -65.57
C LYS A 1015 46.69 -3.23 -66.43
N ARG A 1016 45.51 -3.04 -65.85
CA ARG A 1016 44.36 -2.36 -66.44
C ARG A 1016 44.01 -1.14 -65.60
N ILE A 1017 43.90 0.03 -66.24
CA ILE A 1017 43.33 1.24 -65.63
C ILE A 1017 42.13 1.64 -66.47
N GLU A 1018 40.94 1.23 -66.03
CA GLU A 1018 39.69 1.56 -66.70
C GLU A 1018 39.13 2.88 -66.17
N GLN A 1019 38.22 3.49 -66.92
CA GLN A 1019 37.54 4.71 -66.49
C GLN A 1019 36.70 4.48 -65.23
N GLU A 1020 36.19 3.26 -65.06
CA GLU A 1020 35.47 2.82 -63.86
C GLU A 1020 36.41 2.71 -62.65
N SER A 1021 37.64 2.21 -62.83
CA SER A 1021 38.69 2.18 -61.80
C SER A 1021 38.99 3.59 -61.29
N MET A 1022 39.19 4.56 -62.20
CA MET A 1022 39.43 5.97 -61.82
C MET A 1022 38.25 6.59 -61.09
N LYS A 1023 37.02 6.24 -61.48
CA LYS A 1023 35.80 6.73 -60.83
C LYS A 1023 35.68 6.18 -59.40
N ARG A 1024 35.89 4.87 -59.20
CA ARG A 1024 35.92 4.24 -57.87
C ARG A 1024 36.93 4.92 -56.93
N GLN A 1025 38.08 5.32 -57.47
CA GLN A 1025 39.18 5.92 -56.72
C GLN A 1025 38.94 7.41 -56.40
N LYS A 1026 38.23 8.15 -57.26
CA LYS A 1026 37.73 9.52 -56.97
C LYS A 1026 36.56 9.50 -55.97
N ASP A 1027 35.67 8.51 -56.05
CA ASP A 1027 34.58 8.32 -55.09
C ASP A 1027 35.12 7.94 -53.70
N LEU A 1028 36.16 7.09 -53.65
CA LEU A 1028 36.90 6.74 -52.45
C LEU A 1028 37.52 7.97 -51.78
N LEU A 1029 38.21 8.83 -52.54
CA LEU A 1029 38.78 10.08 -52.05
C LEU A 1029 37.70 11.02 -51.49
N THR A 1030 36.55 11.12 -52.16
CA THR A 1030 35.41 11.92 -51.69
C THR A 1030 34.88 11.42 -50.36
N LYS A 1031 34.73 10.10 -50.20
CA LYS A 1031 34.29 9.50 -48.92
C LYS A 1031 35.31 9.69 -47.79
N LEU A 1032 36.60 9.63 -48.09
CA LEU A 1032 37.66 9.93 -47.12
C LEU A 1032 37.62 11.41 -46.69
N LEU A 1033 37.39 12.33 -47.63
CA LEU A 1033 37.22 13.76 -47.37
C LEU A 1033 35.99 14.07 -46.50
N ASP A 1034 34.88 13.40 -46.76
CA ASP A 1034 33.66 13.54 -45.96
C ASP A 1034 33.83 12.93 -44.56
N ALA A 1035 34.58 11.84 -44.45
CA ALA A 1035 34.89 11.22 -43.17
C ALA A 1035 35.87 12.03 -42.32
N ASP A 1036 36.90 12.65 -42.90
CA ASP A 1036 37.79 13.59 -42.19
C ASP A 1036 37.00 14.82 -41.70
N LYS A 1037 36.05 15.34 -42.49
CA LYS A 1037 35.14 16.41 -42.04
C LYS A 1037 34.22 15.97 -40.91
N ALA A 1038 33.62 14.80 -41.01
CA ALA A 1038 32.76 14.24 -39.96
C ALA A 1038 33.52 14.00 -38.65
N GLN A 1039 34.75 13.47 -38.74
CA GLN A 1039 35.64 13.25 -37.59
C GLN A 1039 36.04 14.58 -36.93
N ARG A 1040 36.36 15.61 -37.73
CA ARG A 1040 36.62 16.97 -37.21
C ARG A 1040 35.41 17.61 -36.54
N GLN A 1041 34.19 17.32 -37.00
CA GLN A 1041 32.96 17.76 -36.34
C GLN A 1041 32.70 17.00 -35.03
N GLN A 1042 33.00 15.69 -34.99
CA GLN A 1042 32.97 14.87 -33.78
C GLN A 1042 33.96 15.36 -32.71
N ASP A 1043 35.18 15.76 -33.10
CA ASP A 1043 36.20 16.32 -32.19
C ASP A 1043 35.79 17.68 -31.59
N GLN A 1044 34.94 18.45 -32.27
CA GLN A 1044 34.37 19.70 -31.73
C GLN A 1044 33.25 19.44 -30.71
N ASP A 1045 32.46 18.38 -30.90
CA ASP A 1045 31.45 17.92 -29.93
C ASP A 1045 32.05 17.13 -28.74
N SER A 1046 33.28 16.61 -28.88
CA SER A 1046 33.99 15.83 -27.85
C SER A 1046 34.39 16.62 -26.60
N LYS A 1047 34.21 17.95 -26.57
CA LYS A 1047 34.34 18.75 -25.33
C LYS A 1047 33.18 18.53 -24.36
N ARG A 1048 32.16 17.75 -24.74
CA ARG A 1048 31.10 17.32 -23.85
C ARG A 1048 30.56 15.96 -24.26
N GLU A 1049 31.37 14.91 -24.12
CA GLU A 1049 30.80 13.60 -23.79
C GLU A 1049 30.12 13.74 -22.41
N SER A 1050 28.81 13.99 -22.44
CA SER A 1050 27.95 13.72 -21.30
C SER A 1050 28.18 12.26 -20.94
N LYS A 1051 28.76 11.99 -19.76
CA LYS A 1051 28.69 10.68 -19.12
C LYS A 1051 27.21 10.27 -19.13
N ALA A 1052 26.81 9.43 -20.08
CA ALA A 1052 25.48 8.85 -20.09
C ALA A 1052 25.30 8.12 -18.75
N GLY A 1053 24.11 8.24 -18.17
CA GLY A 1053 23.86 8.00 -16.76
C GLY A 1053 24.36 6.64 -16.24
N LYS A 1054 25.04 6.70 -15.08
CA LYS A 1054 25.42 5.60 -14.17
C LYS A 1054 25.72 4.27 -14.88
N ASP A 1055 26.98 4.05 -15.25
CA ASP A 1055 27.50 2.71 -15.56
C ASP A 1055 27.25 1.81 -14.34
N LEU A 1056 26.16 1.06 -14.40
CA LEU A 1056 25.88 0.00 -13.44
C LEU A 1056 27.00 -1.04 -13.55
N PRO A 1057 27.44 -1.63 -12.43
CA PRO A 1057 28.44 -2.69 -12.46
C PRO A 1057 28.01 -3.81 -13.42
N PRO A 1058 28.94 -4.45 -14.16
CA PRO A 1058 28.61 -5.52 -15.12
C PRO A 1058 27.79 -6.68 -14.54
N SER A 1059 27.83 -6.85 -13.21
CA SER A 1059 27.11 -7.84 -12.43
C SER A 1059 25.68 -7.45 -12.05
N TYR A 1060 25.30 -6.17 -12.16
CA TYR A 1060 23.94 -5.69 -11.83
C TYR A 1060 22.84 -6.48 -12.57
N PRO A 1061 22.93 -6.77 -13.89
CA PRO A 1061 21.91 -7.54 -14.59
C PRO A 1061 21.74 -8.96 -14.03
N LYS A 1062 22.85 -9.63 -13.69
CA LYS A 1062 22.82 -10.99 -13.10
C LYS A 1062 22.17 -10.99 -11.72
N MET A 1063 22.47 -9.97 -10.90
CA MET A 1063 21.88 -9.82 -9.57
C MET A 1063 20.39 -9.50 -9.66
N LEU A 1064 19.99 -8.64 -10.60
CA LEU A 1064 18.60 -8.34 -10.86
C LEU A 1064 17.84 -9.58 -11.38
N GLU A 1065 18.47 -10.41 -12.21
CA GLU A 1065 17.88 -11.64 -12.71
C GLU A 1065 17.68 -12.68 -11.59
N LYS A 1066 18.67 -12.85 -10.70
CA LYS A 1066 18.53 -13.68 -9.49
C LYS A 1066 17.37 -13.20 -8.61
N PHE A 1067 17.27 -11.90 -8.37
CA PHE A 1067 16.15 -11.31 -7.63
C PHE A 1067 14.81 -11.59 -8.31
N LYS A 1068 14.70 -11.37 -9.63
CA LYS A 1068 13.47 -11.65 -10.39
C LYS A 1068 13.10 -13.14 -10.37
N ALA A 1069 14.08 -14.04 -10.33
CA ALA A 1069 13.82 -15.48 -10.20
C ALA A 1069 13.23 -15.83 -8.82
N LEU A 1070 13.75 -15.23 -7.74
CA LEU A 1070 13.20 -15.36 -6.39
C LEU A 1070 11.80 -14.75 -6.27
N GLU A 1071 11.58 -13.55 -6.83
CA GLU A 1071 10.28 -12.87 -6.85
C GLU A 1071 9.21 -13.70 -7.57
N ARG A 1072 9.56 -14.32 -8.71
CA ARG A 1072 8.66 -15.24 -9.45
C ARG A 1072 8.32 -16.49 -8.64
N ALA A 1073 9.32 -17.07 -7.97
CA ALA A 1073 9.10 -18.22 -7.11
C ALA A 1073 8.11 -17.87 -5.99
N GLU A 1074 8.28 -16.73 -5.29
CA GLU A 1074 7.37 -16.27 -4.24
C GLU A 1074 5.94 -15.98 -4.76
N THR A 1075 5.81 -15.33 -5.93
CA THR A 1075 4.49 -14.99 -6.51
C THR A 1075 3.69 -16.19 -7.01
N GLU A 1076 4.34 -17.24 -7.50
CA GLU A 1076 3.66 -18.48 -7.91
C GLU A 1076 2.97 -19.21 -6.73
N TRP A 1077 3.44 -19.01 -5.50
CA TRP A 1077 2.81 -19.60 -4.30
C TRP A 1077 1.57 -18.83 -3.86
N LEU A 1078 1.61 -17.49 -3.87
CA LEU A 1078 0.48 -16.63 -3.51
C LEU A 1078 -0.71 -16.81 -4.46
N GLN A 1079 -0.47 -17.09 -5.75
CA GLN A 1079 -1.52 -17.37 -6.74
C GLN A 1079 -2.25 -18.72 -6.53
N LYS A 1080 -1.71 -19.63 -5.72
CA LYS A 1080 -2.34 -20.94 -5.43
C LYS A 1080 -3.33 -20.89 -4.26
N LEU A 1081 -3.51 -19.74 -3.62
CA LEU A 1081 -4.47 -19.57 -2.52
C LEU A 1081 -5.92 -19.45 -3.05
N PRO A 1082 -6.89 -20.20 -2.48
CA PRO A 1082 -8.29 -20.08 -2.89
C PRO A 1082 -8.83 -18.64 -2.70
N PRO A 1083 -9.49 -18.05 -3.71
CA PRO A 1083 -9.93 -16.65 -3.67
C PRO A 1083 -10.98 -16.34 -2.58
N ASN A 1084 -11.70 -17.38 -2.14
CA ASN A 1084 -12.81 -17.39 -1.20
C ASN A 1084 -12.42 -17.33 0.30
N LEU A 1085 -11.13 -17.25 0.65
CA LEU A 1085 -10.71 -17.09 2.05
C LEU A 1085 -10.87 -15.63 2.55
N ASN A 1086 -11.37 -15.46 3.77
CA ASN A 1086 -11.40 -14.17 4.50
C ASN A 1086 -9.95 -13.69 4.77
N LEU A 1087 -9.74 -12.38 4.77
CA LEU A 1087 -8.48 -11.69 5.07
C LEU A 1087 -7.76 -12.25 6.31
N TYR A 1088 -8.48 -12.57 7.38
CA TYR A 1088 -7.89 -13.19 8.58
C TYR A 1088 -7.17 -14.52 8.30
N TYR A 1089 -7.83 -15.43 7.56
CA TYR A 1089 -7.24 -16.73 7.21
C TYR A 1089 -6.15 -16.60 6.15
N LYS A 1090 -6.29 -15.64 5.22
CA LYS A 1090 -5.21 -15.31 4.28
C LYS A 1090 -3.96 -14.87 5.04
N ASN A 1091 -4.08 -13.98 6.02
CA ASN A 1091 -2.97 -13.52 6.86
C ASN A 1091 -2.34 -14.67 7.66
N LYS A 1092 -3.14 -15.53 8.29
CA LYS A 1092 -2.64 -16.71 9.04
C LYS A 1092 -1.92 -17.73 8.16
N ILE A 1093 -2.39 -17.95 6.94
CA ILE A 1093 -1.75 -18.87 5.99
C ILE A 1093 -0.42 -18.26 5.50
N THR A 1094 -0.38 -16.96 5.22
CA THR A 1094 0.86 -16.25 4.90
C THR A 1094 1.88 -16.33 6.05
N GLU A 1095 1.43 -16.13 7.29
CA GLU A 1095 2.26 -16.25 8.51
C GLU A 1095 2.80 -17.68 8.70
N TYR A 1096 1.97 -18.70 8.46
CA TYR A 1096 2.38 -20.10 8.50
C TYR A 1096 3.46 -20.44 7.46
N PHE A 1097 3.32 -19.94 6.22
CA PHE A 1097 4.33 -20.14 5.18
C PHE A 1097 5.62 -19.35 5.41
N LYS A 1098 5.55 -18.17 6.07
CA LYS A 1098 6.74 -17.46 6.55
C LYS A 1098 7.57 -18.31 7.50
N LEU A 1099 6.92 -18.97 8.46
CA LEU A 1099 7.60 -19.84 9.41
C LEU A 1099 8.29 -21.02 8.70
N LEU A 1100 7.63 -21.62 7.69
CA LEU A 1100 8.19 -22.71 6.89
C LEU A 1100 9.42 -22.31 6.06
N ASN A 1101 9.46 -21.10 5.51
CA ASN A 1101 10.57 -20.63 4.67
C ASN A 1101 11.68 -19.89 5.44
N SER A 1102 11.42 -19.49 6.69
CA SER A 1102 12.39 -18.78 7.52
C SER A 1102 13.58 -19.63 7.98
N GLY A 1103 13.59 -20.94 7.66
CA GLY A 1103 14.76 -21.80 7.86
C GLY A 1103 15.36 -21.68 9.26
N GLN A 1104 14.55 -21.96 10.28
CA GLN A 1104 15.09 -22.52 11.52
C GLN A 1104 15.10 -24.04 11.40
#